data_AF-A0A0A7M1W7-F1
#
_entry.id   AF-A0A0A7M1W7-F1
#
_cell.length_a   1.000
_cell.length_b   1.000
_cell.length_c   1.000
_cell.angle_alpha   90.00
_cell.angle_beta   90.00
_cell.angle_gamma   90.00
#
_symmetry.space_group_name_H-M   'P 1'
#
loop_
_entity.id
_entity.type
_entity.pdbx_description
1 polymer ?
#
loop_
_entity_poly.entity_id
_entity_poly.type
_entity_poly.pdbx_seq_one_letter_code
_entity_poly.pdbx_strand_id
1 'polypeptide(L)'
;CDDTNNSTLVNCRNRNLKIIPSIKSQNVRKLDLSCNHLEHIANYSLSGIPNLLSLNLSWNCAPGKVRAEGETCKFTIERNALTGLCYLENLTLAGNSLTVVPWLPPSLKLLDLEMNNIVMLGFHNISGLVNLRQLYLGMNCFYRNPCNSSFTFLKNMFKDAKSLRTLSLKFNNLTSVPLGLPPNLLYLDISENQIAEVKHSDFDNLTKLEYLDLQWNCQRCDHASQPCFPCANNSALQIHPDACNHLQNLRVLSLRGNSLHKINDSLFVPLTNLRSLDVSDNFLAYAIANGTFFSKLSKVTSLRLNYNFVPGMVFTKLRLSPAFAHMRSLRYLYLDGYLFGQLDKKGIEPLLMLPDLQMITLRTNLIDQVNLTLFANVPSLKFIDLSRNILTLAELCERTQCYTETSPLSLSHEITFSEYYPHWRYSTGGRDTLQHHTYYFNFPSCRNYSRSLDLSFNNIKEIESEFFKGLDDIQCLNLSCNFINQRLNGSQFLHLKSLKLLDLANNRIDSSHNHSFTEIPHLEILYLNYNEFQFMINDFFHSFDFIENLNSLKFLSLSFNTIGIRISTELRSNSLKVLVFRYNRLDIMWKGGTYTYLNLFTNLHQLEVLDISLNKLQTVPYTVIDNLPKCLKKLYIAFNEITFFHWKNISSLVSLTTLDLSHNFLTFLPKEPVYCGSNFTFLSLKSNNIYTLN
;
A
#
# COMPACT_ATOMS: atom_id res chain seq x y z
N CYS A 1 -29.90 11.69 4.69
CA CYS A 1 -28.96 10.79 5.40
C CYS A 1 -29.70 9.83 6.32
N ASP A 2 -30.94 10.14 6.71
CA ASP A 2 -31.89 9.17 7.25
C ASP A 2 -32.98 8.93 6.19
N ASP A 3 -32.90 7.77 5.51
CA ASP A 3 -33.72 7.49 4.33
C ASP A 3 -34.98 6.67 4.68
N THR A 4 -35.10 6.16 5.92
CA THR A 4 -36.25 5.35 6.36
C THR A 4 -36.56 5.52 7.86
N ASN A 5 -37.83 5.38 8.26
CA ASN A 5 -38.24 5.46 9.67
C ASN A 5 -37.81 4.26 10.54
N ASN A 6 -37.14 3.24 9.97
CA ASN A 6 -36.74 2.02 10.68
C ASN A 6 -35.25 1.71 10.54
N SER A 7 -34.45 2.72 10.19
CA SER A 7 -33.00 2.58 10.04
C SER A 7 -32.34 2.28 11.40
N THR A 8 -31.42 1.32 11.43
CA THR A 8 -30.56 1.04 12.60
C THR A 8 -29.18 1.70 12.50
N LEU A 9 -28.80 2.08 11.27
CA LEU A 9 -27.59 2.80 10.92
C LEU A 9 -27.97 4.06 10.13
N VAL A 10 -27.50 5.20 10.59
CA VAL A 10 -27.64 6.49 9.89
C VAL A 10 -26.26 7.03 9.56
N ASN A 11 -26.00 7.23 8.27
CA ASN A 11 -24.72 7.75 7.77
C ASN A 11 -24.88 9.15 7.17
N CYS A 12 -24.51 10.15 7.95
CA CYS A 12 -24.51 11.56 7.59
C CYS A 12 -23.08 12.10 7.32
N ARG A 13 -22.11 11.22 7.04
CA ARG A 13 -20.72 11.61 6.79
C ARG A 13 -20.57 12.51 5.56
N ASN A 14 -19.74 13.56 5.67
CA ASN A 14 -19.36 14.43 4.54
C ASN A 14 -20.57 15.02 3.79
N ARG A 15 -21.49 15.61 4.56
CA ARG A 15 -22.74 16.23 4.07
C ARG A 15 -22.78 17.74 4.32
N ASN A 16 -21.68 18.34 4.77
CA ASN A 16 -21.55 19.76 5.10
C ASN A 16 -22.58 20.24 6.16
N LEU A 17 -22.91 19.38 7.12
CA LEU A 17 -23.89 19.70 8.17
C LEU A 17 -23.30 20.65 9.21
N LYS A 18 -24.08 21.66 9.63
CA LYS A 18 -23.73 22.57 10.74
C LYS A 18 -24.42 22.23 12.07
N ILE A 19 -25.53 21.52 11.97
CA ILE A 19 -26.32 21.02 13.11
C ILE A 19 -26.68 19.56 12.87
N ILE A 20 -26.96 18.82 13.95
CA ILE A 20 -27.46 17.46 13.85
C ILE A 20 -28.88 17.51 13.26
N PRO A 21 -29.14 16.83 12.12
CA PRO A 21 -30.48 16.80 11.55
C PRO A 21 -31.43 15.99 12.45
N SER A 22 -32.73 16.29 12.38
CA SER A 22 -33.74 15.47 13.06
C SER A 22 -33.71 14.05 12.51
N ILE A 23 -33.38 13.08 13.37
CA ILE A 23 -33.38 11.66 13.04
C ILE A 23 -34.79 11.11 13.26
N LYS A 24 -35.38 10.50 12.23
CA LYS A 24 -36.78 10.04 12.25
C LYS A 24 -36.91 8.67 12.92
N SER A 25 -35.93 7.80 12.71
CA SER A 25 -35.91 6.45 13.30
C SER A 25 -35.48 6.49 14.77
N GLN A 26 -36.32 5.98 15.68
CA GLN A 26 -35.96 5.76 17.09
C GLN A 26 -35.15 4.47 17.31
N ASN A 27 -35.03 3.62 16.27
CA ASN A 27 -34.32 2.35 16.30
C ASN A 27 -32.83 2.48 15.96
N VAL A 28 -32.35 3.71 15.76
CA VAL A 28 -30.95 3.99 15.41
C VAL A 28 -30.01 3.56 16.54
N ARG A 29 -29.05 2.71 16.18
CA ARG A 29 -28.00 2.22 17.08
C ARG A 29 -26.62 2.75 16.70
N LYS A 30 -26.44 3.17 15.44
CA LYS A 30 -25.17 3.72 14.94
C LYS A 30 -25.44 5.01 14.17
N LEU A 31 -24.77 6.08 14.57
CA LEU A 31 -24.87 7.39 13.92
C LEU A 31 -23.46 7.87 13.55
N ASP A 32 -23.26 8.09 12.25
CA ASP A 32 -22.03 8.69 11.71
C ASP A 32 -22.29 10.13 11.25
N LEU A 33 -21.72 11.09 11.97
CA LEU A 33 -21.75 12.52 11.71
C LEU A 33 -20.35 13.04 11.36
N SER A 34 -19.41 12.16 11.00
CA SER A 34 -18.02 12.54 10.75
C SER A 34 -17.84 13.41 9.51
N CYS A 35 -16.75 14.19 9.49
CA CYS A 35 -16.38 15.04 8.36
C CYS A 35 -17.49 16.03 7.97
N ASN A 36 -18.12 16.68 8.95
CA ASN A 36 -19.08 17.76 8.74
C ASN A 36 -18.51 19.07 9.32
N HIS A 37 -19.35 20.08 9.51
CA HIS A 37 -19.00 21.36 10.11
C HIS A 37 -19.90 21.65 11.30
N LEU A 38 -20.20 20.62 12.12
CA LEU A 38 -21.02 20.82 13.32
C LEU A 38 -20.32 21.84 14.22
N GLU A 39 -21.08 22.78 14.78
CA GLU A 39 -20.50 23.83 15.63
C GLU A 39 -20.76 23.59 17.12
N HIS A 40 -21.93 23.02 17.43
CA HIS A 40 -22.41 22.88 18.79
C HIS A 40 -23.31 21.64 18.96
N ILE A 41 -23.05 20.88 20.02
CA ILE A 41 -23.85 19.72 20.44
C ILE A 41 -24.54 20.08 21.76
N ALA A 42 -25.83 20.41 21.68
CA ALA A 42 -26.64 20.78 22.82
C ALA A 42 -27.17 19.55 23.58
N ASN A 43 -27.62 19.76 24.81
CA ASN A 43 -28.16 18.70 25.68
C ASN A 43 -29.33 17.92 25.04
N TYR A 44 -30.11 18.57 24.17
CA TYR A 44 -31.25 17.96 23.48
C TYR A 44 -30.92 17.42 22.08
N SER A 45 -29.72 17.65 21.55
CA SER A 45 -29.39 17.31 20.15
C SER A 45 -29.48 15.81 19.82
N LEU A 46 -29.41 14.95 20.84
CA LEU A 46 -29.44 13.49 20.70
C LEU A 46 -30.61 12.83 21.45
N SER A 47 -31.56 13.60 21.98
CA SER A 47 -32.65 13.07 22.82
C SER A 47 -33.61 12.12 22.07
N GLY A 48 -33.74 12.29 20.74
CA GLY A 48 -34.57 11.43 19.89
C GLY A 48 -33.99 10.05 19.56
N ILE A 49 -32.75 9.75 19.97
CA ILE A 49 -32.05 8.49 19.66
C ILE A 49 -31.42 7.84 20.92
N PRO A 50 -32.21 7.52 21.96
CA PRO A 50 -31.68 7.07 23.26
C PRO A 50 -30.98 5.71 23.23
N ASN A 51 -31.22 4.89 22.21
CA ASN A 51 -30.70 3.52 22.06
C ASN A 51 -29.35 3.43 21.33
N LEU A 52 -28.63 4.55 21.24
CA LEU A 52 -27.40 4.65 20.48
C LEU A 52 -26.27 3.82 21.11
N LEU A 53 -25.66 2.92 20.34
CA LEU A 53 -24.51 2.12 20.73
C LEU A 53 -23.19 2.72 20.22
N SER A 54 -23.23 3.41 19.09
CA SER A 54 -22.04 3.99 18.46
C SER A 54 -22.33 5.39 17.92
N LEU A 55 -21.49 6.36 18.28
CA LEU A 55 -21.54 7.73 17.82
C LEU A 55 -20.18 8.17 17.26
N ASN A 56 -20.15 8.57 15.99
CA ASN A 56 -18.97 9.14 15.36
C ASN A 56 -19.20 10.62 15.07
N LEU A 57 -18.49 11.48 15.80
CA LEU A 57 -18.49 12.93 15.67
C LEU A 57 -17.13 13.45 15.17
N SER A 58 -16.29 12.59 14.59
CA SER A 58 -14.93 12.97 14.22
C SER A 58 -14.86 14.00 13.09
N TRP A 59 -13.79 14.79 13.08
CA TRP A 59 -13.47 15.73 12.01
C TRP A 59 -14.58 16.77 11.73
N ASN A 60 -15.20 17.31 12.78
CA ASN A 60 -16.07 18.48 12.66
C ASN A 60 -15.32 19.81 12.84
N CYS A 61 -14.14 19.77 13.47
CA CYS A 61 -13.29 20.95 13.59
C CYS A 61 -11.80 20.57 13.75
N ALA A 62 -11.08 20.49 12.63
CA ALA A 62 -9.69 20.05 12.61
C ALA A 62 -8.78 20.97 13.46
N PRO A 63 -7.79 20.41 14.20
CA PRO A 63 -6.90 21.18 15.07
C PRO A 63 -5.65 21.71 14.34
N GLY A 64 -4.99 22.71 14.93
CA GLY A 64 -3.67 23.18 14.54
C GLY A 64 -3.49 23.46 13.04
N LYS A 65 -2.36 23.01 12.49
CA LYS A 65 -2.00 23.11 11.06
C LYS A 65 -2.65 22.01 10.20
N VAL A 66 -3.47 21.14 10.79
CA VAL A 66 -4.25 20.14 10.05
C VAL A 66 -5.48 20.78 9.41
N ARG A 67 -5.97 21.88 9.98
CA ARG A 67 -7.05 22.69 9.43
C ARG A 67 -6.65 23.33 8.09
N ALA A 68 -7.60 23.45 7.16
CA ALA A 68 -7.34 24.13 5.89
C ALA A 68 -7.00 25.62 6.13
N GLU A 69 -6.13 26.16 5.29
CA GLU A 69 -5.71 27.55 5.40
C GLU A 69 -6.91 28.50 5.24
N GLY A 70 -7.05 29.46 6.16
CA GLY A 70 -8.18 30.40 6.20
C GLY A 70 -9.49 29.82 6.78
N GLU A 71 -9.58 28.51 7.04
CA GLU A 71 -10.76 27.91 7.67
C GLU A 71 -10.78 28.23 9.17
N THR A 72 -11.94 28.71 9.66
CA THR A 72 -12.21 28.84 11.09
C THR A 72 -13.34 27.89 11.46
N CYS A 73 -13.18 27.21 12.59
CA CYS A 73 -14.21 26.33 13.13
C CYS A 73 -14.21 26.40 14.66
N LYS A 74 -15.36 26.10 15.23
CA LYS A 74 -15.56 25.96 16.67
C LYS A 74 -16.46 24.76 16.87
N PHE A 75 -16.03 23.78 17.67
CA PHE A 75 -16.84 22.62 18.04
C PHE A 75 -16.95 22.56 19.55
N THR A 76 -18.17 22.56 20.07
CA THR A 76 -18.45 22.55 21.51
C THR A 76 -19.51 21.52 21.86
N ILE A 77 -19.37 20.90 23.03
CA ILE A 77 -20.30 19.91 23.56
C ILE A 77 -20.78 20.40 24.92
N GLU A 78 -22.10 20.54 25.11
CA GLU A 78 -22.68 20.87 26.41
C GLU A 78 -22.48 19.74 27.41
N ARG A 79 -22.46 20.11 28.70
CA ARG A 79 -22.11 19.22 29.81
C ARG A 79 -22.92 17.92 29.84
N ASN A 80 -24.21 17.93 29.51
CA ASN A 80 -25.07 16.75 29.61
C ASN A 80 -25.44 16.15 28.25
N ALA A 81 -24.85 16.62 27.16
CA ALA A 81 -25.22 16.21 25.81
C ALA A 81 -24.96 14.73 25.51
N LEU A 82 -23.95 14.14 26.15
CA LEU A 82 -23.55 12.73 25.95
C LEU A 82 -23.92 11.82 27.13
N THR A 83 -24.13 12.38 28.32
CA THR A 83 -24.34 11.60 29.56
C THR A 83 -25.66 10.84 29.56
N GLY A 84 -26.67 11.31 28.83
CA GLY A 84 -27.98 10.65 28.71
C GLY A 84 -27.99 9.40 27.79
N LEU A 85 -26.90 9.12 27.08
CA LEU A 85 -26.80 7.99 26.16
C LEU A 85 -26.37 6.71 26.91
N CYS A 86 -27.29 6.15 27.69
CA CYS A 86 -27.02 5.05 28.64
C CYS A 86 -26.50 3.75 28.01
N TYR A 87 -26.67 3.57 26.70
CA TYR A 87 -26.22 2.38 25.98
C TYR A 87 -24.98 2.63 25.10
N LEU A 88 -24.44 3.86 25.11
CA LEU A 88 -23.34 4.21 24.22
C LEU A 88 -22.09 3.44 24.60
N GLU A 89 -21.58 2.62 23.67
CA GLU A 89 -20.38 1.82 23.87
C GLU A 89 -19.17 2.41 23.16
N ASN A 90 -19.38 3.00 21.97
CA ASN A 90 -18.31 3.52 21.12
C ASN A 90 -18.53 5.01 20.83
N LEU A 91 -17.56 5.84 21.21
CA LEU A 91 -17.58 7.27 20.94
C LEU A 91 -16.28 7.70 20.27
N THR A 92 -16.41 8.30 19.08
CA THR A 92 -15.30 8.87 18.33
C THR A 92 -15.44 10.39 18.28
N LEU A 93 -14.51 11.09 18.91
CA LEU A 93 -14.41 12.55 19.00
C LEU A 93 -13.11 13.08 18.39
N ALA A 94 -12.42 12.28 17.58
CA ALA A 94 -11.15 12.67 16.99
C ALA A 94 -11.27 13.89 16.05
N GLY A 95 -10.26 14.75 16.00
CA GLY A 95 -10.23 15.84 15.01
C GLY A 95 -11.23 16.97 15.27
N ASN A 96 -11.48 17.32 16.54
CA ASN A 96 -12.52 18.29 16.94
C ASN A 96 -11.98 19.51 17.70
N SER A 97 -10.66 19.67 17.77
CA SER A 97 -10.01 20.79 18.48
C SER A 97 -10.41 20.92 19.95
N LEU A 98 -10.90 19.85 20.58
CA LEU A 98 -11.33 19.86 21.98
C LEU A 98 -10.13 20.12 22.90
N THR A 99 -10.29 20.99 23.89
CA THR A 99 -9.25 21.26 24.90
C THR A 99 -9.45 20.45 26.18
N VAL A 100 -10.66 19.93 26.38
CA VAL A 100 -11.06 19.16 27.56
C VAL A 100 -11.87 17.93 27.14
N VAL A 101 -11.78 16.87 27.93
CA VAL A 101 -12.65 15.70 27.77
C VAL A 101 -14.08 16.09 28.20
N PRO A 102 -15.10 15.88 27.36
CA PRO A 102 -16.48 16.13 27.74
C PRO A 102 -16.94 15.15 28.83
N TRP A 103 -18.13 15.37 29.39
CA TRP A 103 -18.70 14.41 30.33
C TRP A 103 -19.25 13.21 29.56
N LEU A 104 -18.92 12.01 30.03
CA LEU A 104 -19.10 10.77 29.28
C LEU A 104 -20.01 9.77 30.02
N PRO A 105 -20.79 8.96 29.30
CA PRO A 105 -21.61 7.92 29.93
C PRO A 105 -20.75 6.73 30.38
N PRO A 106 -21.08 6.08 31.52
CA PRO A 106 -20.29 4.97 32.09
C PRO A 106 -20.39 3.65 31.29
N SER A 107 -21.27 3.60 30.29
CA SER A 107 -21.43 2.46 29.37
C SER A 107 -20.30 2.33 28.36
N LEU A 108 -19.46 3.36 28.18
CA LEU A 108 -18.42 3.39 27.16
C LEU A 108 -17.41 2.25 27.32
N LYS A 109 -17.09 1.64 26.18
CA LYS A 109 -16.04 0.63 25.99
C LYS A 109 -14.91 1.15 25.12
N LEU A 110 -15.20 2.05 24.19
CA LEU A 110 -14.22 2.69 23.30
C LEU A 110 -14.41 4.20 23.32
N LEU A 111 -13.32 4.91 23.60
CA LEU A 111 -13.23 6.37 23.50
C LEU A 111 -12.03 6.76 22.63
N ASP A 112 -12.31 7.45 21.53
CA ASP A 112 -11.28 8.02 20.66
C ASP A 112 -11.32 9.55 20.73
N LEU A 113 -10.21 10.13 21.19
CA LEU A 113 -9.96 11.55 21.34
C LEU A 113 -8.68 11.97 20.60
N GLU A 114 -8.21 11.19 19.62
CA GLU A 114 -7.02 11.55 18.84
C GLU A 114 -7.20 12.90 18.12
N MET A 115 -6.10 13.58 17.80
CA MET A 115 -6.17 14.83 17.02
C MET A 115 -7.09 15.89 17.65
N ASN A 116 -6.94 16.14 18.94
CA ASN A 116 -7.58 17.25 19.66
C ASN A 116 -6.49 18.17 20.26
N ASN A 117 -6.86 19.08 21.15
CA ASN A 117 -5.94 19.98 21.85
C ASN A 117 -5.89 19.66 23.36
N ILE A 118 -6.07 18.39 23.72
CA ILE A 118 -6.11 17.93 25.11
C ILE A 118 -4.66 17.71 25.56
N VAL A 119 -4.14 18.55 26.45
CA VAL A 119 -2.75 18.47 26.95
C VAL A 119 -2.64 18.02 28.41
N MET A 120 -3.77 17.93 29.09
CA MET A 120 -3.83 17.55 30.50
C MET A 120 -5.03 16.63 30.72
N LEU A 121 -4.79 15.52 31.41
CA LEU A 121 -5.83 14.62 31.89
C LEU A 121 -5.74 14.45 33.40
N GLY A 122 -6.84 14.79 34.07
CA GLY A 122 -7.05 14.52 35.49
C GLY A 122 -7.85 13.25 35.73
N PHE A 123 -7.82 12.78 36.99
CA PHE A 123 -8.63 11.66 37.46
C PHE A 123 -10.13 11.83 37.12
N HIS A 124 -10.65 13.04 37.29
CA HIS A 124 -12.07 13.37 37.05
C HIS A 124 -12.52 13.23 35.59
N ASN A 125 -11.60 13.23 34.61
CA ASN A 125 -11.95 13.16 33.19
C ASN A 125 -12.34 11.73 32.75
N ILE A 126 -11.80 10.71 33.43
CA ILE A 126 -12.02 9.29 33.09
C ILE A 126 -12.50 8.46 34.29
N SER A 127 -12.70 9.09 35.45
CA SER A 127 -13.31 8.45 36.62
C SER A 127 -14.71 7.93 36.30
N GLY A 128 -15.05 6.74 36.80
CA GLY A 128 -16.35 6.12 36.57
C GLY A 128 -16.50 5.38 35.23
N LEU A 129 -15.55 5.50 34.29
CA LEU A 129 -15.52 4.74 33.03
C LEU A 129 -15.00 3.31 33.24
N VAL A 130 -15.61 2.58 34.18
CA VAL A 130 -15.16 1.23 34.61
C VAL A 130 -15.22 0.18 33.51
N ASN A 131 -16.05 0.40 32.49
CA ASN A 131 -16.22 -0.49 31.34
C ASN A 131 -15.28 -0.17 30.17
N LEU A 132 -14.50 0.91 30.25
CA LEU A 132 -13.64 1.37 29.17
C LEU A 132 -12.55 0.34 28.89
N ARG A 133 -12.44 -0.10 27.64
CA ARG A 133 -11.48 -1.09 27.16
C ARG A 133 -10.44 -0.47 26.24
N GLN A 134 -10.82 0.54 25.46
CA GLN A 134 -9.95 1.19 24.49
C GLN A 134 -10.00 2.70 24.65
N LEU A 135 -8.82 3.31 24.77
CA LEU A 135 -8.64 4.74 24.92
C LEU A 135 -7.54 5.22 23.98
N TYR A 136 -7.92 6.08 23.04
CA TYR A 136 -7.00 6.72 22.11
C TYR A 136 -6.89 8.21 22.42
N LEU A 137 -5.70 8.65 22.77
CA LEU A 137 -5.38 10.03 23.18
C LEU A 137 -4.23 10.61 22.36
N GLY A 138 -3.84 9.96 21.26
CA GLY A 138 -2.67 10.37 20.49
C GLY A 138 -2.86 11.66 19.68
N MET A 139 -1.76 12.20 19.16
CA MET A 139 -1.75 13.35 18.25
C MET A 139 -2.37 14.63 18.83
N ASN A 140 -2.37 14.78 20.16
CA ASN A 140 -2.80 16.02 20.82
C ASN A 140 -1.66 17.04 20.96
N CYS A 141 -0.41 16.64 20.73
CA CYS A 141 0.72 17.55 20.73
C CYS A 141 1.88 17.06 19.83
N PHE A 142 1.95 17.60 18.61
CA PHE A 142 3.03 17.32 17.65
C PHE A 142 3.20 18.43 16.60
N TYR A 143 4.13 18.29 15.65
CA TYR A 143 4.49 19.40 14.73
C TYR A 143 3.35 19.96 13.87
N ARG A 144 2.33 19.16 13.50
CA ARG A 144 1.13 19.67 12.79
C ARG A 144 -0.01 20.07 13.73
N ASN A 145 0.08 19.72 15.01
CA ASN A 145 -0.86 20.13 16.05
C ASN A 145 -0.10 20.57 17.31
N PRO A 146 0.59 21.74 17.25
CA PRO A 146 1.47 22.17 18.32
C PRO A 146 0.66 22.62 19.54
N CYS A 147 1.15 22.28 20.74
CA CYS A 147 0.45 22.58 21.99
C CYS A 147 1.25 23.47 22.97
N ASN A 148 2.45 23.92 22.56
CA ASN A 148 3.38 24.77 23.32
C ASN A 148 3.66 24.29 24.76
N SER A 149 3.44 23.00 25.04
CA SER A 149 3.59 22.37 26.36
C SER A 149 3.88 20.87 26.18
N SER A 150 4.15 20.17 27.28
CA SER A 150 4.21 18.70 27.30
C SER A 150 2.92 18.15 27.90
N PHE A 151 2.43 17.04 27.36
CA PHE A 151 1.26 16.39 27.94
C PHE A 151 1.59 15.90 29.35
N THR A 152 0.82 16.36 30.35
CA THR A 152 1.10 16.06 31.76
C THR A 152 0.18 14.95 32.26
N PHE A 153 0.77 13.91 32.86
CA PHE A 153 0.04 12.79 33.45
C PHE A 153 0.05 12.82 34.98
N LEU A 154 -1.12 12.64 35.59
CA LEU A 154 -1.27 12.52 37.04
C LEU A 154 -1.26 11.04 37.47
N LYS A 155 -0.54 10.73 38.54
CA LYS A 155 -0.20 9.37 39.05
C LYS A 155 -1.39 8.38 39.22
N ASN A 156 -2.63 8.87 39.27
CA ASN A 156 -3.82 8.05 39.55
C ASN A 156 -4.89 8.10 38.46
N MET A 157 -4.60 8.61 37.26
CA MET A 157 -5.65 8.81 36.25
C MET A 157 -6.38 7.52 35.86
N PHE A 158 -5.66 6.39 35.76
CA PHE A 158 -6.25 5.12 35.34
C PHE A 158 -6.73 4.24 36.50
N LYS A 159 -6.80 4.78 37.72
CA LYS A 159 -7.17 4.01 38.93
C LYS A 159 -8.49 3.25 38.78
N ASP A 160 -9.47 3.87 38.11
CA ASP A 160 -10.80 3.28 37.89
C ASP A 160 -10.94 2.55 36.55
N ALA A 161 -10.02 2.76 35.61
CA ALA A 161 -10.02 2.17 34.27
C ALA A 161 -9.50 0.72 34.27
N LYS A 162 -10.01 -0.11 35.19
CA LYS A 162 -9.55 -1.49 35.43
C LYS A 162 -9.80 -2.43 34.24
N SER A 163 -10.74 -2.09 33.37
CA SER A 163 -11.09 -2.85 32.16
C SER A 163 -10.24 -2.48 30.94
N LEU A 164 -9.35 -1.49 31.07
CA LEU A 164 -8.59 -0.94 29.95
C LEU A 164 -7.59 -1.98 29.42
N ARG A 165 -7.63 -2.19 28.10
CA ARG A 165 -6.83 -3.16 27.35
C ARG A 165 -5.96 -2.48 26.30
N THR A 166 -6.42 -1.36 25.74
CA THR A 166 -5.73 -0.63 24.68
C THR A 166 -5.57 0.82 25.08
N LEU A 167 -4.34 1.30 25.07
CA LEU A 167 -3.99 2.69 25.33
C LEU A 167 -3.01 3.18 24.25
N SER A 168 -3.39 4.21 23.51
CA SER A 168 -2.48 4.94 22.61
C SER A 168 -2.31 6.38 23.07
N LEU A 169 -1.04 6.75 23.26
CA LEU A 169 -0.54 8.06 23.68
C LEU A 169 0.51 8.59 22.69
N LYS A 170 0.49 8.11 21.44
CA LYS A 170 1.42 8.54 20.40
C LYS A 170 1.36 10.05 20.16
N PHE A 171 2.43 10.70 19.72
CA PHE A 171 2.39 12.12 19.31
C PHE A 171 1.80 13.06 20.39
N ASN A 172 2.27 12.94 21.62
CA ASN A 172 1.81 13.74 22.77
C ASN A 172 2.93 14.49 23.48
N ASN A 173 4.13 14.54 22.89
CA ASN A 173 5.26 15.23 23.47
C ASN A 173 5.62 14.73 24.90
N LEU A 174 5.49 13.42 25.13
CA LEU A 174 5.77 12.80 26.43
C LEU A 174 7.26 12.72 26.69
N THR A 175 7.71 13.08 27.89
CA THR A 175 9.13 13.03 28.26
C THR A 175 9.52 11.77 29.04
N SER A 176 8.53 11.00 29.52
CA SER A 176 8.73 9.75 30.26
C SER A 176 7.53 8.81 30.10
N VAL A 177 7.72 7.53 30.39
CA VAL A 177 6.63 6.56 30.45
C VAL A 177 5.66 6.94 31.59
N PRO A 178 4.34 6.97 31.36
CA PRO A 178 3.38 7.35 32.41
C PRO A 178 3.40 6.38 33.59
N LEU A 179 3.41 6.92 34.81
CA LEU A 179 3.30 6.10 36.03
C LEU A 179 1.87 5.59 36.24
N GLY A 180 1.74 4.36 36.75
CA GLY A 180 0.44 3.80 37.15
C GLY A 180 -0.42 3.30 35.99
N LEU A 181 0.22 2.81 34.92
CA LEU A 181 -0.47 2.15 33.80
C LEU A 181 -1.29 0.93 34.29
N PRO A 182 -2.50 0.68 33.73
CA PRO A 182 -3.32 -0.45 34.15
C PRO A 182 -2.67 -1.81 33.89
N PRO A 183 -2.66 -2.74 34.85
CA PRO A 183 -2.05 -4.07 34.69
C PRO A 183 -2.78 -4.99 33.70
N ASN A 184 -3.99 -4.61 33.26
CA ASN A 184 -4.78 -5.36 32.28
C ASN A 184 -4.54 -4.94 30.82
N LEU A 185 -3.60 -4.01 30.57
CA LEU A 185 -3.25 -3.60 29.22
C LEU A 185 -2.72 -4.78 28.40
N LEU A 186 -3.21 -4.87 27.17
CA LEU A 186 -2.75 -5.78 26.12
C LEU A 186 -1.99 -5.02 25.04
N TYR A 187 -2.29 -3.74 24.84
CA TYR A 187 -1.72 -2.87 23.83
C TYR A 187 -1.35 -1.52 24.43
N LEU A 188 -0.09 -1.13 24.30
CA LEU A 188 0.43 0.17 24.67
C LEU A 188 1.22 0.77 23.51
N ASP A 189 0.81 1.96 23.10
CA ASP A 189 1.48 2.76 22.08
C ASP A 189 1.88 4.11 22.69
N ILE A 190 3.19 4.31 22.83
CA ILE A 190 3.82 5.55 23.33
C ILE A 190 4.83 6.06 22.30
N SER A 191 4.58 5.76 21.02
CA SER A 191 5.42 6.18 19.90
C SER A 191 5.43 7.68 19.66
N GLU A 192 6.45 8.18 18.96
CA GLU A 192 6.50 9.57 18.48
C GLU A 192 6.36 10.59 19.63
N ASN A 193 7.13 10.37 20.68
CA ASN A 193 7.21 11.21 21.87
C ASN A 193 8.66 11.67 22.10
N GLN A 194 8.97 12.24 23.26
CA GLN A 194 10.29 12.71 23.66
C GLN A 194 10.86 11.90 24.84
N ILE A 195 10.53 10.60 24.92
CA ILE A 195 11.01 9.73 26.01
C ILE A 195 12.49 9.43 25.75
N ALA A 196 13.38 9.94 26.59
CA ALA A 196 14.82 9.71 26.44
C ALA A 196 15.33 8.44 27.15
N GLU A 197 14.58 7.97 28.16
CA GLU A 197 14.96 6.83 29.01
C GLU A 197 13.74 5.96 29.34
N VAL A 198 13.92 4.64 29.24
CA VAL A 198 13.02 3.60 29.75
C VAL A 198 13.70 2.92 30.94
N LYS A 199 13.12 3.10 32.11
CA LYS A 199 13.65 2.58 33.39
C LYS A 199 13.19 1.14 33.63
N HIS A 200 13.87 0.47 34.54
CA HIS A 200 13.53 -0.90 34.94
C HIS A 200 12.08 -1.06 35.42
N SER A 201 11.50 -0.04 36.06
CA SER A 201 10.17 -0.10 36.68
C SER A 201 9.02 0.39 35.79
N ASP A 202 9.30 0.94 34.61
CA ASP A 202 8.30 1.66 33.80
C ASP A 202 7.18 0.73 33.28
N PHE A 203 7.48 -0.55 33.10
CA PHE A 203 6.53 -1.57 32.64
C PHE A 203 6.24 -2.65 33.69
N ASP A 204 6.57 -2.39 34.96
CA ASP A 204 6.26 -3.30 36.04
C ASP A 204 4.76 -3.57 36.11
N ASN A 205 4.40 -4.84 36.35
CA ASN A 205 3.03 -5.34 36.44
C ASN A 205 2.23 -5.38 35.12
N LEU A 206 2.78 -4.96 33.98
CA LEU A 206 2.13 -5.09 32.66
C LEU A 206 2.24 -6.52 32.09
N THR A 207 1.97 -7.52 32.92
CA THR A 207 2.22 -8.95 32.61
C THR A 207 1.34 -9.51 31.49
N LYS A 208 0.25 -8.83 31.14
CA LYS A 208 -0.66 -9.21 30.05
C LYS A 208 -0.33 -8.53 28.72
N LEU A 209 0.64 -7.62 28.68
CA LEU A 209 0.93 -6.82 27.50
C LEU A 209 1.37 -7.72 26.34
N GLU A 210 0.71 -7.58 25.19
CA GLU A 210 1.01 -8.32 23.96
C GLU A 210 1.67 -7.42 22.90
N TYR A 211 1.44 -6.12 22.94
CA TYR A 211 1.95 -5.14 21.99
C TYR A 211 2.51 -3.91 22.71
N LEU A 212 3.76 -3.57 22.41
CA LEU A 212 4.44 -2.38 22.89
C LEU A 212 5.10 -1.64 21.72
N ASP A 213 4.70 -0.38 21.51
CA ASP A 213 5.32 0.51 20.52
C ASP A 213 6.01 1.70 21.19
N LEU A 214 7.33 1.76 20.99
CA LEU A 214 8.25 2.78 21.49
C LEU A 214 8.90 3.55 20.33
N GLN A 215 8.42 3.41 19.09
CA GLN A 215 9.09 4.00 17.94
C GLN A 215 9.27 5.52 18.07
N TRP A 216 10.33 6.05 17.45
CA TRP A 216 10.52 7.49 17.23
C TRP A 216 10.50 8.35 18.50
N ASN A 217 11.07 7.86 19.61
CA ASN A 217 11.25 8.65 20.85
C ASN A 217 12.60 9.39 20.89
N CYS A 218 13.65 8.79 20.29
CA CYS A 218 14.92 9.45 20.01
C CYS A 218 15.22 9.35 18.52
N GLN A 219 14.56 10.22 17.74
CA GLN A 219 14.41 10.06 16.30
C GLN A 219 15.74 10.07 15.54
N ARG A 220 15.91 9.12 14.62
CA ARG A 220 16.98 9.14 13.60
C ARG A 220 16.55 10.05 12.44
N CYS A 221 17.27 11.14 12.19
CA CYS A 221 16.80 12.23 11.34
C CYS A 221 17.47 12.39 9.97
N ASP A 222 18.49 11.60 9.64
CA ASP A 222 19.30 11.77 8.43
C ASP A 222 18.55 11.52 7.11
N HIS A 223 17.43 10.81 7.15
CA HIS A 223 16.54 10.58 6.00
C HIS A 223 15.07 10.88 6.30
N ALA A 224 14.82 11.76 7.27
CA ALA A 224 13.46 12.15 7.65
C ALA A 224 12.79 13.01 6.54
N SER A 225 11.59 12.60 6.12
CA SER A 225 10.79 13.33 5.13
C SER A 225 9.87 14.41 5.74
N GLN A 226 9.89 14.54 7.06
CA GLN A 226 9.09 15.45 7.89
C GLN A 226 9.98 16.06 8.98
N PRO A 227 9.55 17.14 9.67
CA PRO A 227 10.27 17.66 10.83
C PRO A 227 10.59 16.56 11.83
N CYS A 228 11.86 16.47 12.20
CA CYS A 228 12.39 15.39 13.02
C CYS A 228 13.02 15.95 14.29
N PHE A 229 12.83 15.25 15.41
CA PHE A 229 13.19 15.70 16.75
C PHE A 229 14.06 14.63 17.43
N PRO A 230 15.39 14.68 17.25
CA PRO A 230 16.30 13.75 17.91
C PRO A 230 16.43 14.10 19.39
N CYS A 231 16.84 13.11 20.20
CA CYS A 231 17.24 13.36 21.58
C CYS A 231 18.52 14.21 21.64
N ALA A 232 18.81 14.80 22.81
CA ALA A 232 19.97 15.66 23.02
C ALA A 232 21.27 14.98 22.55
N ASN A 233 22.13 15.72 21.84
CA ASN A 233 23.37 15.22 21.25
C ASN A 233 23.18 14.01 20.30
N ASN A 234 22.00 13.86 19.68
CA ASN A 234 21.64 12.70 18.87
C ASN A 234 21.80 11.37 19.63
N SER A 235 21.58 11.38 20.95
CA SER A 235 21.71 10.18 21.76
C SER A 235 20.65 9.15 21.42
N ALA A 236 21.01 7.87 21.50
CA ALA A 236 20.06 6.76 21.43
C ALA A 236 19.08 6.76 22.60
N LEU A 237 17.88 6.19 22.41
CA LEU A 237 16.97 5.86 23.49
C LEU A 237 17.69 4.95 24.51
N GLN A 238 17.73 5.35 25.77
CA GLN A 238 18.32 4.54 26.83
C GLN A 238 17.28 3.55 27.34
N ILE A 239 17.54 2.25 27.17
CA ILE A 239 16.65 1.19 27.65
C ILE A 239 17.40 0.38 28.69
N HIS A 240 16.88 0.35 29.92
CA HIS A 240 17.44 -0.47 30.97
C HIS A 240 17.41 -1.96 30.57
N PRO A 241 18.47 -2.75 30.80
CA PRO A 241 18.53 -4.17 30.39
C PRO A 241 17.36 -5.03 30.89
N ASP A 242 16.85 -4.70 32.08
CA ASP A 242 15.76 -5.40 32.77
C ASP A 242 14.36 -4.79 32.54
N ALA A 243 14.23 -3.74 31.71
CA ALA A 243 12.95 -3.04 31.51
C ALA A 243 11.79 -3.95 31.04
N CYS A 244 12.12 -5.08 30.43
CA CYS A 244 11.16 -6.03 29.86
C CYS A 244 10.92 -7.28 30.72
N ASN A 245 11.46 -7.37 31.95
CA ASN A 245 11.45 -8.60 32.76
C ASN A 245 10.06 -9.17 33.05
N HIS A 246 9.04 -8.32 33.10
CA HIS A 246 7.65 -8.71 33.37
C HIS A 246 6.79 -8.92 32.11
N LEU A 247 7.36 -8.77 30.90
CA LEU A 247 6.61 -8.75 29.63
C LEU A 247 6.60 -10.10 28.89
N GLN A 248 6.41 -11.20 29.62
CA GLN A 248 6.50 -12.56 29.05
C GLN A 248 5.45 -12.87 27.96
N ASN A 249 4.32 -12.16 27.97
CA ASN A 249 3.24 -12.30 26.98
C ASN A 249 3.44 -11.42 25.73
N LEU A 250 4.50 -10.61 25.67
CA LEU A 250 4.73 -9.69 24.57
C LEU A 250 4.92 -10.46 23.26
N ARG A 251 4.16 -10.08 22.24
CA ARG A 251 4.17 -10.67 20.89
C ARG A 251 4.76 -9.71 19.88
N VAL A 252 4.56 -8.40 20.07
CA VAL A 252 5.05 -7.36 19.16
C VAL A 252 5.78 -6.30 19.95
N LEU A 253 7.02 -6.01 19.54
CA LEU A 253 7.84 -4.93 20.06
C LEU A 253 8.35 -4.09 18.89
N SER A 254 8.13 -2.78 18.96
CA SER A 254 8.69 -1.81 18.03
C SER A 254 9.63 -0.86 18.77
N LEU A 255 10.89 -0.86 18.33
CA LEU A 255 11.96 0.06 18.74
C LEU A 255 12.47 0.87 17.53
N ARG A 256 11.64 0.98 16.49
CA ARG A 256 11.97 1.66 15.25
C ARG A 256 12.36 3.13 15.50
N GLY A 257 13.39 3.63 14.81
CA GLY A 257 13.65 5.08 14.80
C GLY A 257 14.14 5.64 16.13
N ASN A 258 14.86 4.85 16.95
CA ASN A 258 15.31 5.23 18.29
C ASN A 258 16.82 5.48 18.39
N SER A 259 17.47 5.69 17.23
CA SER A 259 18.91 5.98 17.12
C SER A 259 19.81 4.93 17.80
N LEU A 260 19.36 3.67 17.91
CA LEU A 260 20.08 2.61 18.60
C LEU A 260 21.32 2.16 17.81
N HIS A 261 22.49 2.11 18.46
CA HIS A 261 23.72 1.57 17.88
C HIS A 261 23.99 0.11 18.28
N LYS A 262 23.42 -0.31 19.41
CA LYS A 262 23.56 -1.65 19.99
C LYS A 262 22.28 -1.99 20.75
N ILE A 263 22.01 -3.28 20.93
CA ILE A 263 20.92 -3.77 21.77
C ILE A 263 21.49 -4.82 22.71
N ASN A 264 21.10 -4.76 23.99
CA ASN A 264 21.53 -5.71 25.00
C ASN A 264 20.73 -7.01 24.89
N ASP A 265 21.42 -8.16 24.88
CA ASP A 265 20.83 -9.49 24.82
C ASP A 265 19.80 -9.73 25.95
N SER A 266 20.05 -9.21 27.15
CA SER A 266 19.18 -9.39 28.33
C SER A 266 17.77 -8.88 28.11
N LEU A 267 17.60 -7.84 27.27
CA LEU A 267 16.29 -7.24 26.98
C LEU A 267 15.29 -8.25 26.39
N PHE A 268 15.79 -9.24 25.64
CA PHE A 268 14.97 -10.22 24.92
C PHE A 268 14.83 -11.55 25.65
N VAL A 269 15.65 -11.82 26.67
CA VAL A 269 15.58 -13.05 27.48
C VAL A 269 14.18 -13.31 28.06
N PRO A 270 13.47 -12.33 28.67
CA PRO A 270 12.13 -12.56 29.22
C PRO A 270 11.04 -12.66 28.14
N LEU A 271 11.29 -12.26 26.90
CA LEU A 271 10.29 -12.10 25.84
C LEU A 271 10.03 -13.41 25.08
N THR A 272 9.67 -14.47 25.80
CA THR A 272 9.58 -15.84 25.26
C THR A 272 8.47 -16.04 24.22
N ASN A 273 7.49 -15.13 24.16
CA ASN A 273 6.37 -15.17 23.20
C ASN A 273 6.51 -14.20 22.02
N LEU A 274 7.64 -13.49 21.92
CA LEU A 274 7.84 -12.46 20.90
C LEU A 274 7.76 -13.07 19.49
N ARG A 275 6.91 -12.47 18.63
CA ARG A 275 6.66 -12.89 17.25
C ARG A 275 7.14 -11.86 16.24
N SER A 276 7.00 -10.58 16.53
CA SER A 276 7.39 -9.50 15.64
C SER A 276 8.30 -8.51 16.37
N LEU A 277 9.46 -8.23 15.77
CA LEU A 277 10.39 -7.21 16.24
C LEU A 277 10.67 -6.21 15.11
N ASP A 278 10.43 -4.94 15.39
CA ASP A 278 10.81 -3.84 14.50
C ASP A 278 11.93 -3.01 15.14
N VAL A 279 13.12 -3.05 14.54
CA VAL A 279 14.28 -2.24 14.94
C VAL A 279 14.79 -1.44 13.73
N SER A 280 13.91 -1.16 12.77
CA SER A 280 14.21 -0.35 11.59
C SER A 280 14.61 1.08 11.96
N ASP A 281 15.25 1.82 11.06
CA ASP A 281 15.61 3.23 11.23
C ASP A 281 16.47 3.50 12.49
N ASN A 282 17.36 2.56 12.84
CA ASN A 282 18.36 2.72 13.89
C ASN A 282 19.77 2.69 13.26
N PHE A 283 20.84 2.68 14.04
CA PHE A 283 22.22 2.61 13.54
C PHE A 283 22.85 1.23 13.77
N LEU A 284 22.10 0.16 13.48
CA LEU A 284 22.44 -1.22 13.86
C LEU A 284 23.29 -1.98 12.82
N ALA A 285 23.84 -1.36 11.77
CA ALA A 285 24.64 -2.06 10.75
C ALA A 285 25.67 -3.05 11.34
N TYR A 286 26.49 -2.59 12.30
CA TYR A 286 27.48 -3.46 12.95
C TYR A 286 26.87 -4.53 13.85
N ALA A 287 25.74 -4.23 14.50
CA ALA A 287 25.00 -5.21 15.28
C ALA A 287 24.35 -6.28 14.39
N ILE A 288 23.90 -5.95 13.18
CA ILE A 288 23.41 -6.91 12.18
C ILE A 288 24.54 -7.85 11.74
N ALA A 289 25.74 -7.30 11.53
CA ALA A 289 26.90 -8.07 11.09
C ALA A 289 27.48 -9.00 12.17
N ASN A 290 27.49 -8.57 13.44
CA ASN A 290 28.26 -9.24 14.51
C ASN A 290 27.51 -9.44 15.84
N GLY A 291 26.29 -8.93 15.99
CA GLY A 291 25.54 -8.94 17.25
C GLY A 291 25.03 -10.32 17.67
N THR A 292 24.89 -10.53 18.98
CA THR A 292 24.52 -11.81 19.59
C THR A 292 23.04 -11.91 19.97
N PHE A 293 22.33 -10.78 20.10
CA PHE A 293 20.94 -10.74 20.57
C PHE A 293 19.97 -11.55 19.70
N PHE A 294 20.26 -11.74 18.40
CA PHE A 294 19.46 -12.61 17.52
C PHE A 294 19.34 -14.05 18.04
N SER A 295 20.32 -14.53 18.83
CA SER A 295 20.28 -15.85 19.48
C SER A 295 19.14 -15.99 20.49
N LYS A 296 18.64 -14.87 21.02
CA LYS A 296 17.51 -14.82 21.97
C LYS A 296 16.16 -14.78 21.27
N LEU A 297 16.13 -14.56 19.95
CA LEU A 297 14.90 -14.33 19.17
C LEU A 297 14.37 -15.60 18.48
N SER A 298 14.53 -16.77 19.11
CA SER A 298 14.20 -18.08 18.50
C SER A 298 12.73 -18.25 18.07
N LYS A 299 11.81 -17.48 18.68
CA LYS A 299 10.35 -17.53 18.44
C LYS A 299 9.83 -16.43 17.52
N VAL A 300 10.68 -15.47 17.13
CA VAL A 300 10.34 -14.35 16.24
C VAL A 300 10.11 -14.87 14.83
N THR A 301 8.97 -14.51 14.24
CA THR A 301 8.56 -14.85 12.88
C THR A 301 8.76 -13.70 11.90
N SER A 302 8.71 -12.46 12.37
CA SER A 302 8.89 -11.25 11.57
C SER A 302 9.95 -10.34 12.19
N LEU A 303 11.04 -10.11 11.46
CA LEU A 303 12.13 -9.24 11.88
C LEU A 303 12.34 -8.13 10.85
N ARG A 304 12.21 -6.88 11.29
CA ARG A 304 12.47 -5.70 10.45
C ARG A 304 13.74 -4.98 10.90
N LEU A 305 14.67 -4.85 9.96
CA LEU A 305 15.99 -4.24 10.12
C LEU A 305 16.21 -3.11 9.10
N ASN A 306 15.14 -2.61 8.48
CA ASN A 306 15.24 -1.65 7.39
C ASN A 306 15.98 -0.38 7.82
N TYR A 307 16.69 0.25 6.90
CA TYR A 307 17.35 1.55 7.09
C TYR A 307 18.27 1.60 8.32
N ASN A 308 19.04 0.52 8.53
CA ASN A 308 20.07 0.44 9.56
C ASN A 308 21.48 0.77 9.06
N PHE A 309 21.59 1.41 7.89
CA PHE A 309 22.85 1.82 7.26
C PHE A 309 23.64 2.81 8.13
N VAL A 310 24.94 2.91 7.84
CA VAL A 310 25.84 3.92 8.42
C VAL A 310 25.87 5.14 7.50
N PRO A 311 25.54 6.35 7.98
CA PRO A 311 25.56 7.57 7.16
C PRO A 311 26.90 7.75 6.44
N GLY A 312 26.86 8.03 5.13
CA GLY A 312 28.05 8.25 4.31
C GLY A 312 28.86 6.99 3.97
N MET A 313 28.35 5.79 4.27
CA MET A 313 29.05 4.53 4.02
C MET A 313 28.19 3.54 3.22
N VAL A 314 28.82 2.90 2.23
CA VAL A 314 28.26 1.77 1.49
C VAL A 314 29.16 0.56 1.74
N PHE A 315 28.59 -0.56 2.18
CA PHE A 315 29.35 -1.78 2.40
C PHE A 315 29.67 -2.45 1.06
N THR A 316 30.84 -3.07 0.94
CA THR A 316 31.17 -3.84 -0.27
C THR A 316 30.29 -5.08 -0.39
N LYS A 317 29.99 -5.74 0.73
CA LYS A 317 29.20 -6.98 0.80
C LYS A 317 28.28 -6.98 2.00
N LEU A 318 27.16 -7.70 1.89
CA LEU A 318 26.34 -8.04 3.05
C LEU A 318 27.09 -9.04 3.95
N ARG A 319 27.01 -8.83 5.27
CA ARG A 319 27.44 -9.80 6.28
C ARG A 319 26.37 -9.88 7.36
N LEU A 320 25.86 -11.07 7.60
CA LEU A 320 24.93 -11.35 8.69
C LEU A 320 25.63 -12.09 9.83
N SER A 321 25.25 -11.77 11.06
CA SER A 321 25.76 -12.44 12.25
C SER A 321 25.43 -13.94 12.23
N PRO A 322 26.34 -14.84 12.65
CA PRO A 322 26.02 -16.26 12.86
C PRO A 322 24.85 -16.49 13.82
N ALA A 323 24.54 -15.53 14.68
CA ALA A 323 23.42 -15.61 15.62
C ALA A 323 22.04 -15.74 14.91
N PHE A 324 21.91 -15.29 13.66
CA PHE A 324 20.68 -15.47 12.87
C PHE A 324 20.30 -16.94 12.69
N ALA A 325 21.26 -17.87 12.68
CA ALA A 325 20.99 -19.31 12.55
C ALA A 325 20.15 -19.88 13.71
N HIS A 326 20.06 -19.16 14.84
CA HIS A 326 19.23 -19.56 15.99
C HIS A 326 17.77 -19.10 15.88
N MET A 327 17.44 -18.24 14.91
CA MET A 327 16.09 -17.71 14.70
C MET A 327 15.19 -18.71 13.96
N ARG A 328 15.00 -19.90 14.54
CA ARG A 328 14.37 -21.06 13.87
C ARG A 328 12.93 -20.85 13.41
N SER A 329 12.20 -19.89 14.00
CA SER A 329 10.83 -19.55 13.61
C SER A 329 10.73 -18.39 12.61
N LEU A 330 11.85 -17.82 12.16
CA LEU A 330 11.86 -16.65 11.28
C LEU A 330 11.21 -16.98 9.92
N ARG A 331 10.25 -16.15 9.51
CA ARG A 331 9.51 -16.27 8.24
C ARG A 331 9.73 -15.07 7.33
N TYR A 332 9.79 -13.87 7.92
CA TYR A 332 9.86 -12.61 7.19
C TYR A 332 11.07 -11.81 7.69
N LEU A 333 12.04 -11.60 6.80
CA LEU A 333 13.22 -10.78 7.06
C LEU A 333 13.19 -9.56 6.14
N TYR A 334 13.14 -8.37 6.74
CA TYR A 334 13.21 -7.12 6.00
C TYR A 334 14.56 -6.45 6.25
N LEU A 335 15.32 -6.25 5.18
CA LEU A 335 16.68 -5.68 5.21
C LEU A 335 16.86 -4.66 4.09
N ASP A 336 15.84 -3.82 3.91
CA ASP A 336 15.84 -2.74 2.92
C ASP A 336 16.76 -1.61 3.41
N GLY A 337 17.49 -0.94 2.51
CA GLY A 337 18.29 0.24 2.88
C GLY A 337 19.41 -0.03 3.89
N TYR A 338 20.04 -1.21 3.85
CA TYR A 338 21.29 -1.51 4.54
C TYR A 338 22.53 -0.93 3.83
N LEU A 339 22.43 -0.72 2.50
CA LEU A 339 23.42 -0.12 1.59
C LEU A 339 24.68 -0.98 1.40
N PHE A 340 24.64 -1.93 0.46
CA PHE A 340 25.76 -2.78 0.09
C PHE A 340 25.77 -3.16 -1.41
N GLY A 341 26.96 -3.30 -2.01
CA GLY A 341 27.11 -3.57 -3.46
C GLY A 341 26.89 -5.04 -3.86
N GLN A 342 27.59 -5.98 -3.22
CA GLN A 342 27.57 -7.38 -3.62
C GLN A 342 26.82 -8.29 -2.64
N LEU A 343 25.97 -9.17 -3.18
CA LEU A 343 25.35 -10.28 -2.44
C LEU A 343 25.98 -11.62 -2.85
N ASP A 344 26.63 -12.30 -1.89
CA ASP A 344 27.22 -13.62 -2.09
C ASP A 344 26.72 -14.65 -1.07
N LYS A 345 27.14 -15.91 -1.23
CA LYS A 345 26.73 -17.03 -0.38
C LYS A 345 27.10 -16.82 1.09
N LYS A 346 28.24 -16.20 1.36
CA LYS A 346 28.72 -15.94 2.72
C LYS A 346 27.86 -14.89 3.42
N GLY A 347 27.37 -13.90 2.68
CA GLY A 347 26.49 -12.86 3.21
C GLY A 347 25.16 -13.38 3.77
N ILE A 348 24.62 -14.46 3.20
CA ILE A 348 23.34 -15.06 3.61
C ILE A 348 23.48 -16.44 4.27
N GLU A 349 24.71 -16.91 4.51
CA GLU A 349 24.98 -18.24 5.06
C GLU A 349 24.15 -18.59 6.31
N PRO A 350 23.98 -17.70 7.31
CA PRO A 350 23.15 -17.98 8.48
C PRO A 350 21.66 -18.23 8.18
N LEU A 351 21.18 -17.80 7.01
CA LEU A 351 19.78 -17.93 6.58
C LEU A 351 19.50 -19.23 5.84
N LEU A 352 20.51 -19.85 5.23
CA LEU A 352 20.36 -21.00 4.33
C LEU A 352 19.69 -22.21 5.00
N MET A 353 19.86 -22.36 6.32
CA MET A 353 19.35 -23.49 7.11
C MET A 353 18.07 -23.16 7.90
N LEU A 354 17.48 -21.97 7.70
CA LEU A 354 16.27 -21.60 8.42
C LEU A 354 15.04 -22.31 7.81
N PRO A 355 14.34 -23.17 8.58
CA PRO A 355 13.34 -24.07 8.02
C PRO A 355 12.07 -23.34 7.53
N ASP A 356 11.75 -22.21 8.16
CA ASP A 356 10.48 -21.50 7.96
C ASP A 356 10.63 -20.19 7.16
N LEU A 357 11.83 -19.84 6.69
CA LEU A 357 12.10 -18.56 6.05
C LEU A 357 11.36 -18.46 4.71
N GLN A 358 10.31 -17.61 4.66
CA GLN A 358 9.43 -17.47 3.50
C GLN A 358 9.71 -16.21 2.68
N MET A 359 10.31 -15.19 3.28
CA MET A 359 10.52 -13.92 2.61
C MET A 359 11.79 -13.24 3.06
N ILE A 360 12.51 -12.71 2.07
CA ILE A 360 13.60 -11.78 2.27
C ILE A 360 13.38 -10.55 1.37
N THR A 361 13.45 -9.36 1.97
CA THR A 361 13.45 -8.09 1.21
C THR A 361 14.80 -7.41 1.35
N LEU A 362 15.37 -7.03 0.21
CA LEU A 362 16.68 -6.41 0.06
C LEU A 362 16.55 -5.16 -0.83
N ARG A 363 15.47 -4.41 -0.67
CA ARG A 363 15.18 -3.25 -1.51
C ARG A 363 16.11 -2.09 -1.21
N THR A 364 16.40 -1.24 -2.20
CA THR A 364 17.10 0.04 -1.93
C THR A 364 18.46 -0.17 -1.24
N ASN A 365 19.18 -1.23 -1.62
CA ASN A 365 20.49 -1.57 -1.05
C ASN A 365 21.66 -1.16 -1.94
N LEU A 366 21.43 -0.64 -3.15
CA LEU A 366 22.48 -0.36 -4.14
C LEU A 366 23.21 -1.63 -4.61
N ILE A 367 22.52 -2.76 -4.62
CA ILE A 367 23.11 -4.02 -5.09
C ILE A 367 23.38 -3.91 -6.59
N ASP A 368 24.63 -4.11 -7.00
CA ASP A 368 25.07 -4.16 -8.40
C ASP A 368 25.40 -5.59 -8.86
N GLN A 369 25.79 -6.46 -7.93
CA GLN A 369 26.19 -7.84 -8.20
C GLN A 369 25.46 -8.85 -7.32
N VAL A 370 24.75 -9.79 -7.94
CA VAL A 370 24.09 -10.92 -7.29
C VAL A 370 24.15 -12.16 -8.18
N ASN A 371 24.38 -13.32 -7.57
CA ASN A 371 24.15 -14.60 -8.23
C ASN A 371 22.79 -15.14 -7.80
N LEU A 372 21.80 -15.21 -8.68
CA LEU A 372 20.45 -15.61 -8.26
C LEU A 372 20.34 -17.09 -7.84
N THR A 373 21.27 -17.94 -8.25
CA THR A 373 21.35 -19.36 -7.81
C THR A 373 21.52 -19.50 -6.30
N LEU A 374 21.96 -18.44 -5.60
CA LEU A 374 22.03 -18.38 -4.14
C LEU A 374 20.69 -18.72 -3.48
N PHE A 375 19.58 -18.29 -4.11
CA PHE A 375 18.22 -18.47 -3.57
C PHE A 375 17.57 -19.78 -4.00
N ALA A 376 18.09 -20.44 -5.05
CA ALA A 376 17.65 -21.77 -5.47
C ALA A 376 17.81 -22.79 -4.32
N ASN A 377 18.85 -22.63 -3.50
CA ASN A 377 19.18 -23.52 -2.39
C ASN A 377 18.40 -23.24 -1.10
N VAL A 378 17.39 -22.38 -1.14
CA VAL A 378 16.54 -22.05 0.03
C VAL A 378 15.09 -22.39 -0.30
N PRO A 379 14.67 -23.66 -0.13
CA PRO A 379 13.38 -24.16 -0.63
C PRO A 379 12.16 -23.58 0.11
N SER A 380 12.34 -23.08 1.34
CA SER A 380 11.28 -22.46 2.14
C SER A 380 10.90 -21.05 1.66
N LEU A 381 11.80 -20.36 0.96
CA LEU A 381 11.57 -19.00 0.49
C LEU A 381 10.43 -19.00 -0.54
N LYS A 382 9.55 -18.01 -0.47
CA LYS A 382 8.41 -17.80 -1.36
C LYS A 382 8.51 -16.48 -2.10
N PHE A 383 9.06 -15.45 -1.46
CA PHE A 383 9.18 -14.12 -2.04
C PHE A 383 10.59 -13.56 -1.81
N ILE A 384 11.26 -13.23 -2.90
CA ILE A 384 12.59 -12.60 -2.92
C ILE A 384 12.42 -11.22 -3.55
N ASP A 385 12.63 -10.17 -2.77
CA ASP A 385 12.50 -8.78 -3.25
C ASP A 385 13.88 -8.13 -3.36
N LEU A 386 14.35 -8.00 -4.60
CA LEU A 386 15.58 -7.30 -5.00
C LEU A 386 15.24 -6.00 -5.75
N SER A 387 14.02 -5.49 -5.61
CA SER A 387 13.59 -4.29 -6.31
C SER A 387 14.33 -3.03 -5.83
N ARG A 388 14.39 -2.00 -6.67
CA ARG A 388 15.03 -0.71 -6.34
C ARG A 388 16.51 -0.87 -5.99
N ASN A 389 17.24 -1.66 -6.76
CA ASN A 389 18.69 -1.77 -6.70
C ASN A 389 19.29 -1.23 -8.01
N ILE A 390 20.57 -1.52 -8.28
CA ILE A 390 21.28 -1.04 -9.47
C ILE A 390 21.78 -2.19 -10.33
N LEU A 391 21.11 -3.35 -10.27
CA LEU A 391 21.47 -4.55 -11.01
C LEU A 391 21.40 -4.30 -12.51
N THR A 392 22.45 -4.64 -13.25
CA THR A 392 22.49 -4.54 -14.72
C THR A 392 22.26 -5.86 -15.43
N LEU A 393 22.59 -6.98 -14.79
CA LEU A 393 22.56 -8.34 -15.35
C LEU A 393 23.30 -8.46 -16.70
N ALA A 394 24.39 -7.71 -16.89
CA ALA A 394 25.35 -8.00 -17.95
C ALA A 394 26.39 -9.00 -17.42
N GLU A 395 27.00 -9.80 -18.30
CA GLU A 395 28.02 -10.78 -17.93
C GLU A 395 28.98 -10.24 -16.86
N LEU A 396 29.21 -11.05 -15.82
CA LEU A 396 30.42 -10.94 -15.02
C LEU A 396 31.59 -11.13 -15.99
N CYS A 397 32.16 -10.04 -16.51
CA CYS A 397 33.38 -10.14 -17.29
C CYS A 397 34.43 -10.82 -16.41
N GLU A 398 34.70 -12.10 -16.69
CA GLU A 398 35.93 -12.73 -16.25
C GLU A 398 37.07 -11.91 -16.82
N ARG A 399 38.02 -11.58 -15.97
CA ARG A 399 39.15 -10.71 -16.25
C ARG A 399 39.89 -11.13 -17.54
N THR A 400 39.54 -10.55 -18.67
CA THR A 400 40.42 -10.20 -19.79
C THR A 400 39.59 -9.49 -20.86
N GLN A 401 39.89 -8.21 -21.10
CA GLN A 401 39.34 -7.35 -22.16
C GLN A 401 37.95 -6.73 -21.93
N CYS A 402 37.90 -5.69 -21.10
CA CYS A 402 36.97 -4.59 -21.35
C CYS A 402 37.78 -3.42 -21.92
N TYR A 403 37.39 -2.96 -23.10
CA TYR A 403 37.81 -1.66 -23.60
C TYR A 403 37.36 -0.58 -22.62
N THR A 404 38.32 0.24 -22.22
CA THR A 404 38.08 1.46 -21.44
C THR A 404 37.39 2.48 -22.32
N GLU A 405 36.06 2.57 -22.24
CA GLU A 405 35.41 3.86 -22.44
C GLU A 405 35.05 4.44 -21.07
N THR A 406 36.07 5.09 -20.51
CA THR A 406 35.93 6.02 -19.42
C THR A 406 35.17 7.25 -19.90
N SER A 407 34.00 7.47 -19.36
CA SER A 407 33.66 8.71 -18.66
C SER A 407 32.44 8.45 -17.79
N PRO A 408 32.49 8.72 -16.47
CA PRO A 408 31.26 8.89 -15.72
C PRO A 408 30.55 10.08 -16.37
N LEU A 409 29.34 9.87 -16.87
CA LEU A 409 28.46 10.97 -17.25
C LEU A 409 28.41 11.94 -16.06
N SER A 410 29.03 13.10 -16.23
CA SER A 410 28.85 14.23 -15.31
C SER A 410 27.35 14.40 -15.10
N LEU A 411 26.93 14.34 -13.83
CA LEU A 411 25.58 14.73 -13.40
C LEU A 411 25.45 16.25 -13.59
N SER A 412 25.33 16.70 -14.83
CA SER A 412 25.07 18.09 -15.19
C SER A 412 23.59 18.29 -15.45
N HIS A 413 22.81 18.13 -14.40
CA HIS A 413 21.58 18.87 -14.06
C HIS A 413 20.90 18.08 -12.95
N GLU A 414 20.60 18.76 -11.85
CA GLU A 414 19.64 18.29 -10.85
C GLU A 414 18.28 18.10 -11.53
N ILE A 415 18.07 16.93 -12.12
CA ILE A 415 16.71 16.49 -12.45
C ILE A 415 16.15 16.00 -11.12
N THR A 416 15.43 16.89 -10.44
CA THR A 416 14.59 16.52 -9.31
C THR A 416 13.71 15.35 -9.73
N PHE A 417 13.87 14.23 -9.01
CA PHE A 417 13.19 12.93 -9.22
C PHE A 417 11.63 13.00 -9.13
N SER A 418 11.05 14.19 -9.07
CA SER A 418 9.61 14.46 -8.95
C SER A 418 8.89 14.80 -10.26
N GLU A 419 9.59 14.99 -11.39
CA GLU A 419 8.95 15.48 -12.63
C GLU A 419 8.68 14.42 -13.72
N TYR A 420 9.13 13.16 -13.56
CA TYR A 420 8.90 12.10 -14.57
C TYR A 420 7.88 11.01 -14.14
N TYR A 421 7.27 11.15 -12.97
CA TYR A 421 6.29 10.18 -12.44
C TYR A 421 5.04 10.88 -11.88
N PRO A 422 4.05 11.26 -12.69
CA PRO A 422 2.71 11.41 -12.18
C PRO A 422 2.13 10.01 -11.97
N HIS A 423 1.85 9.67 -10.70
CA HIS A 423 1.02 8.55 -10.24
C HIS A 423 1.67 7.18 -9.93
N TRP A 424 2.72 7.14 -9.12
CA TRP A 424 2.91 6.01 -8.18
C TRP A 424 3.35 6.50 -6.79
N ARG A 425 2.66 7.52 -6.26
CA ARG A 425 2.66 7.74 -4.80
C ARG A 425 1.78 6.68 -4.16
N TYR A 426 2.40 5.79 -3.38
CA TYR A 426 1.73 5.17 -2.24
C TYR A 426 1.42 6.27 -1.23
N SER A 427 0.39 7.08 -1.52
CA SER A 427 -0.14 8.06 -0.59
C SER A 427 -1.19 7.38 0.28
N THR A 428 -0.79 7.03 1.49
CA THR A 428 -1.72 6.91 2.59
C THR A 428 -2.28 8.31 2.88
N GLY A 429 -3.47 8.60 2.32
CA GLY A 429 -4.26 9.78 2.67
C GLY A 429 -4.08 10.97 1.71
N GLY A 430 -4.97 11.07 0.73
CA GLY A 430 -5.13 12.26 -0.12
C GLY A 430 -5.84 11.90 -1.41
N ARG A 431 -7.02 12.50 -1.64
CA ARG A 431 -7.88 12.26 -2.80
C ARG A 431 -7.14 12.63 -4.08
N ASP A 432 -6.71 11.64 -4.85
CA ASP A 432 -6.21 11.80 -6.21
C ASP A 432 -7.20 11.10 -7.15
N THR A 433 -8.05 11.89 -7.81
CA THR A 433 -9.27 11.44 -8.50
C THR A 433 -9.03 10.73 -9.85
N LEU A 434 -7.78 10.41 -10.20
CA LEU A 434 -7.42 9.65 -11.40
C LEU A 434 -7.10 8.17 -11.13
N GLN A 435 -7.01 7.76 -9.86
CA GLN A 435 -6.83 6.34 -9.46
C GLN A 435 -8.13 5.51 -9.47
N HIS A 436 -9.28 6.08 -9.85
CA HIS A 436 -10.57 5.41 -9.71
C HIS A 436 -10.85 4.24 -10.67
N HIS A 437 -9.99 3.95 -11.65
CA HIS A 437 -10.30 2.95 -12.70
C HIS A 437 -9.33 1.76 -12.79
N THR A 438 -8.33 1.66 -11.93
CA THR A 438 -7.58 0.40 -11.73
C THR A 438 -8.35 -0.60 -10.85
N TYR A 439 -9.45 -0.19 -10.22
CA TYR A 439 -10.29 -1.02 -9.35
C TYR A 439 -11.11 -2.10 -10.06
N TYR A 440 -11.25 -2.05 -11.39
CA TYR A 440 -12.08 -3.01 -12.12
C TYR A 440 -11.46 -4.41 -12.21
N PHE A 441 -10.14 -4.49 -12.05
CA PHE A 441 -9.38 -5.72 -12.17
C PHE A 441 -8.62 -5.94 -10.86
N ASN A 442 -9.01 -6.97 -10.12
CA ASN A 442 -8.25 -7.41 -8.96
C ASN A 442 -7.00 -8.15 -9.47
N PHE A 443 -5.94 -7.40 -9.77
CA PHE A 443 -4.72 -7.99 -10.32
C PHE A 443 -4.01 -8.84 -9.26
N PRO A 444 -3.65 -10.09 -9.57
CA PRO A 444 -2.91 -10.92 -8.62
C PRO A 444 -1.50 -10.36 -8.43
N SER A 445 -1.21 -9.91 -7.21
CA SER A 445 0.15 -9.59 -6.81
C SER A 445 1.03 -10.84 -6.86
N CYS A 446 2.31 -10.69 -7.24
CA CYS A 446 3.30 -11.76 -7.13
C CYS A 446 3.34 -12.42 -5.73
N ARG A 447 2.89 -11.72 -4.68
CA ARG A 447 2.82 -12.27 -3.31
C ARG A 447 1.84 -13.44 -3.15
N ASN A 448 0.91 -13.64 -4.08
CA ASN A 448 -0.07 -14.72 -4.04
C ASN A 448 0.44 -16.03 -4.65
N TYR A 449 1.60 -16.01 -5.32
CA TYR A 449 2.21 -17.19 -5.92
C TYR A 449 3.11 -17.90 -4.92
N SER A 450 3.37 -19.20 -5.14
CA SER A 450 4.17 -19.98 -4.21
C SER A 450 5.65 -19.58 -4.22
N ARG A 451 6.13 -19.04 -5.33
CA ARG A 451 7.53 -18.65 -5.54
C ARG A 451 7.61 -17.46 -6.50
N SER A 452 8.24 -16.39 -6.03
CA SER A 452 8.20 -15.08 -6.69
C SER A 452 9.52 -14.33 -6.51
N LEU A 453 9.95 -13.70 -7.60
CA LEU A 453 11.16 -12.87 -7.65
C LEU A 453 10.80 -11.48 -8.17
N ASP A 454 11.10 -10.46 -7.38
CA ASP A 454 10.94 -9.07 -7.75
C ASP A 454 12.30 -8.43 -8.05
N LEU A 455 12.51 -8.09 -9.32
CA LEU A 455 13.67 -7.39 -9.87
C LEU A 455 13.26 -6.01 -10.44
N SER A 456 12.08 -5.49 -10.07
CA SER A 456 11.61 -4.20 -10.58
C SER A 456 12.47 -3.03 -10.12
N PHE A 457 12.47 -1.92 -10.86
CA PHE A 457 13.27 -0.73 -10.54
C PHE A 457 14.77 -1.07 -10.39
N ASN A 458 15.35 -1.77 -11.35
CA ASN A 458 16.78 -2.01 -11.46
C ASN A 458 17.34 -1.35 -12.74
N ASN A 459 18.61 -1.60 -13.04
CA ASN A 459 19.29 -1.07 -14.22
C ASN A 459 19.43 -2.12 -15.34
N ILE A 460 18.53 -3.11 -15.40
CA ILE A 460 18.62 -4.23 -16.34
C ILE A 460 18.37 -3.73 -17.75
N LYS A 461 19.30 -4.01 -18.67
CA LYS A 461 19.23 -3.57 -20.08
C LYS A 461 18.87 -4.71 -21.04
N GLU A 462 19.33 -5.90 -20.72
CA GLU A 462 19.11 -7.11 -21.52
C GLU A 462 18.85 -8.28 -20.58
N ILE A 463 18.16 -9.29 -21.10
CA ILE A 463 17.84 -10.51 -20.38
C ILE A 463 18.59 -11.66 -21.03
N GLU A 464 19.37 -12.37 -20.24
CA GLU A 464 20.01 -13.61 -20.63
C GLU A 464 19.49 -14.77 -19.76
N SER A 465 19.33 -15.94 -20.37
CA SER A 465 18.74 -17.09 -19.70
C SER A 465 19.55 -17.56 -18.49
N GLU A 466 20.88 -17.57 -18.58
CA GLU A 466 21.76 -18.15 -17.54
C GLU A 466 21.60 -17.44 -16.17
N PHE A 467 21.15 -16.18 -16.12
CA PHE A 467 20.86 -15.49 -14.85
C PHE A 467 19.77 -16.17 -14.03
N PHE A 468 18.85 -16.88 -14.69
CA PHE A 468 17.72 -17.56 -14.05
C PHE A 468 17.97 -19.05 -13.82
N LYS A 469 19.21 -19.51 -14.00
CA LYS A 469 19.56 -20.91 -13.77
C LYS A 469 19.22 -21.37 -12.36
N GLY A 470 18.59 -22.54 -12.25
CA GLY A 470 18.16 -23.12 -10.97
C GLY A 470 16.93 -22.44 -10.33
N LEU A 471 16.27 -21.53 -11.04
CA LEU A 471 15.02 -20.87 -10.59
C LEU A 471 13.79 -21.37 -11.37
N ASP A 472 13.79 -22.65 -11.74
CA ASP A 472 12.72 -23.30 -12.51
C ASP A 472 11.36 -23.36 -11.79
N ASP A 473 11.36 -23.18 -10.46
CA ASP A 473 10.19 -23.16 -9.59
C ASP A 473 9.50 -21.78 -9.50
N ILE A 474 10.11 -20.71 -10.03
CA ILE A 474 9.53 -19.36 -10.01
C ILE A 474 8.23 -19.31 -10.82
N GLN A 475 7.16 -18.84 -10.17
CA GLN A 475 5.84 -18.67 -10.78
C GLN A 475 5.53 -17.22 -11.11
N CYS A 476 6.16 -16.25 -10.44
CA CYS A 476 5.99 -14.83 -10.70
C CYS A 476 7.34 -14.12 -10.81
N LEU A 477 7.56 -13.44 -11.93
CA LEU A 477 8.73 -12.62 -12.16
C LEU A 477 8.31 -11.19 -12.46
N ASN A 478 8.77 -10.25 -11.64
CA ASN A 478 8.59 -8.83 -11.87
C ASN A 478 9.89 -8.18 -12.33
N LEU A 479 9.92 -7.73 -13.59
CA LEU A 479 11.01 -7.01 -14.24
C LEU A 479 10.58 -5.58 -14.64
N SER A 480 9.48 -5.09 -14.07
CA SER A 480 8.96 -3.76 -14.42
C SER A 480 9.91 -2.63 -14.04
N CYS A 481 9.79 -1.49 -14.72
CA CYS A 481 10.59 -0.30 -14.45
C CYS A 481 12.11 -0.58 -14.52
N ASN A 482 12.54 -1.31 -15.54
CA ASN A 482 13.95 -1.48 -15.89
C ASN A 482 14.25 -0.69 -17.17
N PHE A 483 15.42 -0.90 -17.77
CA PHE A 483 15.81 -0.30 -19.03
C PHE A 483 15.91 -1.34 -20.14
N ILE A 484 15.10 -2.41 -20.07
CA ILE A 484 15.23 -3.53 -20.99
C ILE A 484 14.86 -3.07 -22.40
N ASN A 485 15.86 -3.06 -23.29
CA ASN A 485 15.72 -2.62 -24.68
C ASN A 485 16.20 -3.75 -25.59
N GLN A 486 15.45 -4.84 -25.60
CA GLN A 486 15.82 -6.09 -26.25
C GLN A 486 14.66 -6.59 -27.11
N ARG A 487 14.99 -7.11 -28.29
CA ARG A 487 14.04 -7.90 -29.09
C ARG A 487 14.01 -9.33 -28.56
N LEU A 488 12.86 -9.74 -28.05
CA LEU A 488 12.68 -11.08 -27.52
C LEU A 488 12.56 -12.07 -28.67
N ASN A 489 13.16 -13.25 -28.53
CA ASN A 489 13.17 -14.28 -29.58
C ASN A 489 12.80 -15.68 -29.07
N GLY A 490 12.44 -15.80 -27.79
CA GLY A 490 12.07 -17.07 -27.17
C GLY A 490 13.22 -17.77 -26.45
N SER A 491 14.32 -17.07 -26.15
CA SER A 491 15.47 -17.64 -25.43
C SER A 491 15.67 -17.05 -24.03
N GLN A 492 15.11 -15.88 -23.76
CA GLN A 492 15.43 -15.08 -22.57
C GLN A 492 15.01 -15.78 -21.26
N PHE A 493 13.92 -16.55 -21.27
CA PHE A 493 13.34 -17.16 -20.06
C PHE A 493 13.45 -18.69 -20.03
N LEU A 494 14.43 -19.28 -20.73
CA LEU A 494 14.53 -20.74 -20.92
C LEU A 494 14.51 -21.55 -19.62
N HIS A 495 15.05 -21.02 -18.51
CA HIS A 495 15.07 -21.74 -17.22
C HIS A 495 13.79 -21.60 -16.39
N LEU A 496 12.90 -20.64 -16.67
CA LEU A 496 11.74 -20.33 -15.82
C LEU A 496 10.50 -21.16 -16.18
N LYS A 497 10.60 -22.49 -16.08
CA LYS A 497 9.56 -23.40 -16.60
C LYS A 497 8.21 -23.33 -15.88
N SER A 498 8.18 -22.90 -14.62
CA SER A 498 6.94 -22.77 -13.84
C SER A 498 6.28 -21.39 -13.93
N LEU A 499 6.79 -20.49 -14.78
CA LEU A 499 6.35 -19.10 -14.80
C LEU A 499 4.90 -18.96 -15.25
N LYS A 500 4.10 -18.27 -14.44
CA LYS A 500 2.66 -17.99 -14.67
C LYS A 500 2.37 -16.51 -14.84
N LEU A 501 3.15 -15.63 -14.19
CA LEU A 501 3.03 -14.19 -14.31
C LEU A 501 4.39 -13.59 -14.63
N LEU A 502 4.42 -12.79 -15.70
CA LEU A 502 5.58 -12.01 -16.11
C LEU A 502 5.16 -10.54 -16.23
N ASP A 503 5.80 -9.69 -15.41
CA ASP A 503 5.62 -8.24 -15.49
C ASP A 503 6.85 -7.59 -16.13
N LEU A 504 6.66 -7.05 -17.34
CA LEU A 504 7.65 -6.33 -18.12
C LEU A 504 7.22 -4.87 -18.35
N ALA A 505 6.29 -4.35 -17.53
CA ALA A 505 5.80 -2.99 -17.68
C ALA A 505 6.92 -1.94 -17.51
N ASN A 506 6.79 -0.77 -18.14
CA ASN A 506 7.77 0.31 -18.04
C ASN A 506 9.19 -0.15 -18.45
N ASN A 507 9.32 -0.64 -19.68
CA ASN A 507 10.58 -1.01 -20.32
C ASN A 507 10.58 -0.49 -21.77
N ARG A 508 11.46 -1.04 -22.62
CA ARG A 508 11.52 -0.77 -24.06
C ARG A 508 11.53 -2.08 -24.84
N ILE A 509 10.69 -3.04 -24.44
CA ILE A 509 10.66 -4.39 -25.02
C ILE A 509 10.15 -4.37 -26.46
N ASP A 510 10.89 -5.02 -27.36
CA ASP A 510 10.40 -5.40 -28.68
C ASP A 510 9.95 -6.87 -28.67
N SER A 511 8.64 -7.10 -28.72
CA SER A 511 8.04 -8.45 -28.77
C SER A 511 7.63 -8.87 -30.19
N SER A 512 8.17 -8.24 -31.23
CA SER A 512 7.76 -8.44 -32.63
C SER A 512 8.15 -9.80 -33.25
N HIS A 513 8.86 -10.66 -32.52
CA HIS A 513 9.25 -11.97 -33.02
C HIS A 513 8.19 -13.02 -32.66
N ASN A 514 7.84 -13.90 -33.61
CA ASN A 514 6.77 -14.89 -33.44
C ASN A 514 7.02 -15.90 -32.30
N HIS A 515 8.29 -16.12 -31.95
CA HIS A 515 8.70 -17.01 -30.87
C HIS A 515 8.83 -16.30 -29.49
N SER A 516 8.53 -15.01 -29.39
CA SER A 516 8.57 -14.29 -28.11
C SER A 516 7.71 -15.00 -27.06
N PHE A 517 8.28 -15.26 -25.88
CA PHE A 517 7.63 -15.91 -24.74
C PHE A 517 7.20 -17.38 -24.95
N THR A 518 7.56 -18.01 -26.08
CA THR A 518 7.17 -19.41 -26.34
C THR A 518 7.89 -20.42 -25.44
N GLU A 519 9.00 -20.02 -24.81
CA GLU A 519 9.78 -20.84 -23.89
C GLU A 519 9.17 -21.04 -22.50
N ILE A 520 8.12 -20.25 -22.17
CA ILE A 520 7.37 -20.26 -20.91
C ILE A 520 5.89 -20.64 -21.14
N PRO A 521 5.61 -21.93 -21.44
CA PRO A 521 4.30 -22.39 -21.94
C PRO A 521 3.14 -22.27 -20.94
N HIS A 522 3.45 -22.10 -19.65
CA HIS A 522 2.46 -21.97 -18.56
C HIS A 522 2.12 -20.52 -18.22
N LEU A 523 2.61 -19.54 -19.00
CA LEU A 523 2.34 -18.13 -18.77
C LEU A 523 0.84 -17.82 -18.87
N GLU A 524 0.26 -17.33 -17.78
CA GLU A 524 -1.15 -16.98 -17.66
C GLU A 524 -1.40 -15.46 -17.73
N ILE A 525 -0.43 -14.66 -17.26
CA ILE A 525 -0.56 -13.21 -17.10
C ILE A 525 0.70 -12.52 -17.62
N LEU A 526 0.52 -11.61 -18.58
CA LEU A 526 1.60 -10.84 -19.18
C LEU A 526 1.30 -9.33 -19.13
N TYR A 527 2.19 -8.57 -18.52
CA TYR A 527 2.15 -7.10 -18.54
C TYR A 527 3.22 -6.56 -19.47
N LEU A 528 2.79 -5.83 -20.49
CA LEU A 528 3.64 -5.11 -21.46
C LEU A 528 3.28 -3.63 -21.54
N ASN A 529 2.57 -3.09 -20.55
CA ASN A 529 2.18 -1.68 -20.53
C ASN A 529 3.38 -0.74 -20.34
N TYR A 530 3.29 0.50 -20.83
CA TYR A 530 4.39 1.47 -20.80
C TYR A 530 5.69 0.99 -21.48
N ASN A 531 5.56 0.32 -22.62
CA ASN A 531 6.64 -0.01 -23.57
C ASN A 531 6.50 0.82 -24.88
N GLU A 532 6.00 2.05 -24.78
CA GLU A 532 5.71 2.93 -25.92
C GLU A 532 6.91 3.26 -26.82
N PHE A 533 8.15 3.17 -26.28
CA PHE A 533 9.36 3.51 -27.02
C PHE A 533 9.47 2.80 -28.37
N GLN A 534 9.12 1.51 -28.42
CA GLN A 534 9.19 0.75 -29.66
C GLN A 534 8.14 1.22 -30.68
N PHE A 535 6.94 1.58 -30.23
CA PHE A 535 5.82 1.96 -31.11
C PHE A 535 5.90 3.39 -31.62
N MET A 536 6.76 4.24 -31.03
CA MET A 536 7.01 5.59 -31.53
C MET A 536 7.93 5.61 -32.75
N ILE A 537 8.70 4.54 -32.99
CA ILE A 537 9.61 4.45 -34.12
C ILE A 537 8.80 4.05 -35.36
N ASN A 538 8.44 5.06 -36.17
CA ASN A 538 7.51 4.88 -37.27
C ASN A 538 7.99 3.94 -38.38
N ASP A 539 9.26 3.52 -38.42
CA ASP A 539 9.82 2.78 -39.57
C ASP A 539 9.63 1.26 -39.54
N PHE A 540 9.22 0.68 -38.40
CA PHE A 540 9.14 -0.77 -38.23
C PHE A 540 7.70 -1.29 -38.13
N PHE A 541 7.51 -2.54 -38.56
CA PHE A 541 6.27 -3.30 -38.33
C PHE A 541 6.39 -4.08 -37.02
N HIS A 542 5.39 -3.98 -36.15
CA HIS A 542 5.35 -4.70 -34.88
C HIS A 542 4.32 -5.85 -34.96
N SER A 543 4.82 -7.07 -35.10
CA SER A 543 3.96 -8.27 -35.06
C SER A 543 3.51 -8.58 -33.63
N PHE A 544 2.23 -8.91 -33.47
CA PHE A 544 1.66 -9.47 -32.25
C PHE A 544 1.32 -10.97 -32.40
N ASP A 545 1.85 -11.64 -33.43
CA ASP A 545 1.49 -13.02 -33.77
C ASP A 545 1.98 -14.01 -32.70
N PHE A 546 2.92 -13.61 -31.84
CA PHE A 546 3.33 -14.39 -30.67
C PHE A 546 2.16 -14.72 -29.73
N ILE A 547 1.11 -13.89 -29.67
CA ILE A 547 -0.06 -14.10 -28.80
C ILE A 547 -0.76 -15.42 -29.14
N GLU A 548 -0.79 -15.80 -30.42
CA GLU A 548 -1.41 -17.05 -30.87
C GLU A 548 -0.69 -18.28 -30.31
N ASN A 549 0.62 -18.17 -30.07
CA ASN A 549 1.43 -19.27 -29.54
C ASN A 549 1.33 -19.42 -28.01
N LEU A 550 0.70 -18.48 -27.30
CA LEU A 550 0.59 -18.49 -25.84
C LEU A 550 -0.70 -19.15 -25.35
N ASN A 551 -0.73 -20.49 -25.43
CA ASN A 551 -1.92 -21.31 -25.15
C ASN A 551 -2.47 -21.22 -23.72
N SER A 552 -1.68 -20.76 -22.74
CA SER A 552 -2.12 -20.60 -21.34
C SER A 552 -2.50 -19.16 -20.97
N LEU A 553 -2.26 -18.20 -21.86
CA LEU A 553 -2.38 -16.77 -21.56
C LEU A 553 -3.84 -16.38 -21.35
N LYS A 554 -4.17 -15.86 -20.17
CA LYS A 554 -5.52 -15.42 -19.79
C LYS A 554 -5.64 -13.91 -19.73
N PHE A 555 -4.56 -13.22 -19.38
CA PHE A 555 -4.52 -11.78 -19.20
C PHE A 555 -3.35 -11.16 -19.96
N LEU A 556 -3.64 -10.10 -20.72
CA LEU A 556 -2.66 -9.30 -21.43
C LEU A 556 -2.95 -7.81 -21.24
N SER A 557 -1.94 -7.06 -20.78
CA SER A 557 -1.97 -5.60 -20.79
C SER A 557 -1.00 -5.04 -21.82
N LEU A 558 -1.54 -4.29 -22.78
CA LEU A 558 -0.80 -3.49 -23.76
C LEU A 558 -1.09 -2.00 -23.56
N SER A 559 -1.45 -1.61 -22.34
CA SER A 559 -1.88 -0.25 -22.05
C SER A 559 -0.72 0.74 -22.09
N PHE A 560 -0.99 2.01 -22.38
CA PHE A 560 0.03 3.06 -22.39
C PHE A 560 1.23 2.74 -23.29
N ASN A 561 0.96 2.14 -24.46
CA ASN A 561 1.99 1.85 -25.47
C ASN A 561 1.88 2.77 -26.68
N THR A 562 0.89 3.66 -26.72
CA THR A 562 0.61 4.57 -27.85
C THR A 562 0.43 3.87 -29.20
N ILE A 563 0.08 2.58 -29.19
CA ILE A 563 -0.03 1.73 -30.38
C ILE A 563 -1.07 2.35 -31.32
N GLY A 564 -0.73 2.56 -32.60
CA GLY A 564 -1.59 3.24 -33.56
C GLY A 564 -1.53 2.75 -35.01
N ILE A 565 -0.36 2.42 -35.55
CA ILE A 565 -0.20 1.96 -36.95
C ILE A 565 0.95 0.94 -37.04
N ARG A 566 1.06 0.26 -38.20
CA ARG A 566 2.15 -0.70 -38.53
C ARG A 566 2.24 -1.86 -37.55
N ILE A 567 1.09 -2.42 -37.19
CA ILE A 567 0.97 -3.61 -36.34
C ILE A 567 0.23 -4.73 -37.07
N SER A 568 0.23 -5.95 -36.50
CA SER A 568 -0.68 -7.01 -36.92
C SER A 568 -2.12 -6.49 -37.04
N THR A 569 -2.78 -6.76 -38.16
CA THR A 569 -4.14 -6.28 -38.45
C THR A 569 -5.21 -6.98 -37.61
N GLU A 570 -4.86 -8.14 -37.06
CA GLU A 570 -5.70 -8.98 -36.22
C GLU A 570 -4.86 -9.53 -35.06
N LEU A 571 -5.45 -9.61 -33.87
CA LEU A 571 -4.91 -10.36 -32.74
C LEU A 571 -5.61 -11.71 -32.65
N ARG A 572 -4.84 -12.78 -32.52
CA ARG A 572 -5.33 -14.17 -32.50
C ARG A 572 -5.01 -14.82 -31.17
N SER A 573 -6.03 -15.38 -30.51
CA SER A 573 -5.83 -16.16 -29.27
C SER A 573 -7.01 -17.08 -28.99
N ASN A 574 -6.69 -18.28 -28.55
CA ASN A 574 -7.66 -19.29 -28.10
C ASN A 574 -7.79 -19.37 -26.56
N SER A 575 -7.04 -18.55 -25.82
CA SER A 575 -6.91 -18.62 -24.36
C SER A 575 -7.17 -17.28 -23.67
N LEU A 576 -6.92 -16.16 -24.37
CA LEU A 576 -6.97 -14.83 -23.78
C LEU A 576 -8.39 -14.45 -23.37
N LYS A 577 -8.55 -14.12 -22.09
CA LYS A 577 -9.84 -13.74 -21.48
C LYS A 577 -9.95 -12.25 -21.21
N VAL A 578 -8.83 -11.59 -20.90
CA VAL A 578 -8.81 -10.17 -20.54
C VAL A 578 -7.73 -9.48 -21.35
N LEU A 579 -8.15 -8.47 -22.12
CA LEU A 579 -7.26 -7.57 -22.84
C LEU A 579 -7.46 -6.14 -22.33
N VAL A 580 -6.38 -5.55 -21.83
CA VAL A 580 -6.35 -4.14 -21.43
C VAL A 580 -5.53 -3.35 -22.45
N PHE A 581 -6.23 -2.57 -23.27
CA PHE A 581 -5.67 -1.80 -24.39
C PHE A 581 -5.86 -0.28 -24.18
N ARG A 582 -5.87 0.14 -22.90
CA ARG A 582 -6.11 1.53 -22.49
C ARG A 582 -4.95 2.45 -22.90
N TYR A 583 -5.23 3.71 -23.22
CA TYR A 583 -4.18 4.68 -23.58
C TYR A 583 -3.34 4.19 -24.77
N ASN A 584 -4.02 3.81 -25.85
CA ASN A 584 -3.43 3.60 -27.16
C ASN A 584 -4.11 4.56 -28.16
N ARG A 585 -3.90 4.35 -29.46
CA ARG A 585 -4.37 5.22 -30.53
C ARG A 585 -5.38 4.52 -31.43
N LEU A 586 -6.42 3.92 -30.84
CA LEU A 586 -7.53 3.36 -31.63
C LEU A 586 -8.25 4.43 -32.45
N ASP A 587 -8.19 5.71 -32.05
CA ASP A 587 -8.63 6.85 -32.85
C ASP A 587 -7.93 6.92 -34.23
N ILE A 588 -6.64 6.58 -34.28
CA ILE A 588 -5.89 6.49 -35.53
C ILE A 588 -6.22 5.19 -36.26
N MET A 589 -6.22 4.05 -35.55
CA MET A 589 -6.49 2.73 -36.15
C MET A 589 -7.85 2.63 -36.84
N TRP A 590 -8.86 3.31 -36.28
CA TRP A 590 -10.24 3.26 -36.76
C TRP A 590 -10.64 4.51 -37.54
N LYS A 591 -9.69 5.41 -37.86
CA LYS A 591 -9.95 6.58 -38.69
C LYS A 591 -10.30 6.16 -40.13
N GLY A 592 -11.33 6.79 -40.70
CA GLY A 592 -11.88 6.44 -42.01
C GLY A 592 -10.85 6.52 -43.15
N GLY A 593 -10.81 5.49 -44.00
CA GLY A 593 -10.03 5.47 -45.24
C GLY A 593 -9.39 4.13 -45.58
N THR A 594 -8.92 3.35 -44.60
CA THR A 594 -8.12 2.14 -44.87
C THR A 594 -8.71 0.84 -44.34
N TYR A 595 -9.74 0.89 -43.50
CA TYR A 595 -10.44 -0.27 -42.89
C TYR A 595 -9.51 -1.35 -42.27
N THR A 596 -8.25 -1.01 -42.03
CA THR A 596 -7.16 -1.98 -41.83
C THR A 596 -7.27 -2.74 -40.51
N TYR A 597 -7.71 -2.06 -39.45
CA TYR A 597 -7.72 -2.58 -38.07
C TYR A 597 -9.14 -2.77 -37.52
N LEU A 598 -10.16 -2.81 -38.38
CA LEU A 598 -11.54 -3.05 -37.93
C LEU A 598 -11.73 -4.43 -37.30
N ASN A 599 -10.86 -5.39 -37.67
CA ASN A 599 -10.89 -6.77 -37.19
C ASN A 599 -9.84 -7.06 -36.10
N LEU A 600 -9.23 -6.02 -35.52
CA LEU A 600 -8.11 -6.18 -34.59
C LEU A 600 -8.41 -7.16 -33.45
N PHE A 601 -9.64 -7.14 -32.92
CA PHE A 601 -10.04 -7.96 -31.78
C PHE A 601 -10.90 -9.18 -32.14
N THR A 602 -11.20 -9.40 -33.42
CA THR A 602 -12.18 -10.41 -33.87
C THR A 602 -11.79 -11.83 -33.48
N ASN A 603 -10.51 -12.18 -33.62
CA ASN A 603 -10.00 -13.55 -33.44
C ASN A 603 -9.51 -13.84 -32.01
N LEU A 604 -10.00 -13.08 -31.03
CA LEU A 604 -9.80 -13.33 -29.61
C LEU A 604 -11.00 -14.15 -29.07
N HIS A 605 -11.02 -15.44 -29.42
CA HIS A 605 -12.22 -16.29 -29.33
C HIS A 605 -12.76 -16.50 -27.91
N GLN A 606 -11.91 -16.37 -26.88
CA GLN A 606 -12.29 -16.51 -25.46
C GLN A 606 -12.34 -15.18 -24.70
N LEU A 607 -12.30 -14.04 -25.39
CA LEU A 607 -12.23 -12.74 -24.73
C LEU A 607 -13.53 -12.44 -23.96
N GLU A 608 -13.41 -12.31 -22.65
CA GLU A 608 -14.50 -12.00 -21.73
C GLU A 608 -14.51 -10.52 -21.34
N VAL A 609 -13.33 -9.88 -21.29
CA VAL A 609 -13.20 -8.47 -20.90
C VAL A 609 -12.27 -7.72 -21.84
N LEU A 610 -12.76 -6.57 -22.33
CA LEU A 610 -12.01 -5.64 -23.16
C LEU A 610 -12.07 -4.24 -22.54
N ASP A 611 -10.90 -3.66 -22.27
CA ASP A 611 -10.76 -2.26 -21.86
C ASP A 611 -10.06 -1.45 -22.96
N ILE A 612 -10.82 -0.57 -23.60
CA ILE A 612 -10.38 0.39 -24.62
C ILE A 612 -10.57 1.84 -24.13
N SER A 613 -10.58 2.06 -22.82
CA SER A 613 -10.64 3.39 -22.22
C SER A 613 -9.44 4.26 -22.64
N LEU A 614 -9.56 5.58 -22.63
CA LEU A 614 -8.46 6.52 -22.97
C LEU A 614 -7.83 6.30 -24.35
N ASN A 615 -8.60 5.92 -25.36
CA ASN A 615 -8.13 5.75 -26.73
C ASN A 615 -8.45 6.93 -27.66
N LYS A 616 -8.87 8.08 -27.08
CA LYS A 616 -9.24 9.31 -27.80
C LYS A 616 -10.34 9.08 -28.86
N LEU A 617 -11.19 8.09 -28.63
CA LEU A 617 -12.23 7.70 -29.58
C LEU A 617 -13.33 8.76 -29.63
N GLN A 618 -13.58 9.34 -30.81
CA GLN A 618 -14.73 10.23 -31.04
C GLN A 618 -16.03 9.46 -31.34
N THR A 619 -15.89 8.28 -31.92
CA THR A 619 -16.95 7.29 -32.16
C THR A 619 -16.32 5.90 -32.18
N VAL A 620 -17.11 4.86 -31.95
CA VAL A 620 -16.72 3.46 -32.20
C VAL A 620 -17.44 3.03 -33.48
N PRO A 621 -16.72 2.68 -34.57
CA PRO A 621 -17.38 2.27 -35.80
C PRO A 621 -18.31 1.07 -35.57
N TYR A 622 -19.50 1.10 -36.16
CA TYR A 622 -20.48 0.02 -35.98
C TYR A 622 -19.93 -1.36 -36.40
N THR A 623 -19.09 -1.41 -37.44
CA THR A 623 -18.41 -2.63 -37.90
C THR A 623 -17.50 -3.22 -36.82
N VAL A 624 -16.83 -2.40 -36.03
CA VAL A 624 -16.01 -2.87 -34.90
C VAL A 624 -16.90 -3.54 -33.86
N ILE A 625 -18.02 -2.92 -33.48
CA ILE A 625 -18.96 -3.48 -32.51
C ILE A 625 -19.50 -4.83 -33.00
N ASP A 626 -19.85 -4.92 -34.28
CA ASP A 626 -20.36 -6.15 -34.89
C ASP A 626 -19.28 -7.26 -34.94
N ASN A 627 -18.01 -6.89 -35.07
CA ASN A 627 -16.88 -7.82 -35.16
C ASN A 627 -16.27 -8.21 -33.80
N LEU A 628 -16.64 -7.52 -32.71
CA LEU A 628 -16.17 -7.88 -31.37
C LEU A 628 -16.60 -9.32 -30.99
N PRO A 629 -15.77 -10.03 -30.20
CA PRO A 629 -16.07 -11.41 -29.76
C PRO A 629 -17.42 -11.53 -29.06
N LYS A 630 -18.25 -12.49 -29.47
CA LYS A 630 -19.62 -12.67 -28.95
C LYS A 630 -19.67 -13.20 -27.50
N CYS A 631 -18.55 -13.73 -27.01
CA CYS A 631 -18.35 -14.15 -25.62
C CYS A 631 -18.02 -12.98 -24.68
N LEU A 632 -17.87 -11.75 -25.19
CA LEU A 632 -17.49 -10.58 -24.42
C LEU A 632 -18.55 -10.24 -23.37
N LYS A 633 -18.14 -10.20 -22.11
CA LYS A 633 -19.00 -9.94 -20.94
C LYS A 633 -18.87 -8.52 -20.42
N LYS A 634 -17.70 -7.90 -20.55
CA LYS A 634 -17.44 -6.56 -20.04
C LYS A 634 -16.69 -5.73 -21.07
N LEU A 635 -17.25 -4.56 -21.38
CA LEU A 635 -16.66 -3.61 -22.31
C LEU A 635 -16.51 -2.25 -21.61
N TYR A 636 -15.26 -1.81 -21.48
CA TYR A 636 -14.91 -0.52 -20.90
C TYR A 636 -14.42 0.43 -21.99
N ILE A 637 -15.10 1.56 -22.13
CA ILE A 637 -14.83 2.61 -23.13
C ILE A 637 -14.81 3.99 -22.45
N ALA A 638 -14.49 4.02 -21.16
CA ALA A 638 -14.52 5.23 -20.36
C ALA A 638 -13.39 6.20 -20.75
N PHE A 639 -13.53 7.49 -20.42
CA PHE A 639 -12.50 8.50 -20.67
C PHE A 639 -12.05 8.57 -22.14
N ASN A 640 -13.01 8.50 -23.06
CA ASN A 640 -12.80 8.76 -24.48
C ASN A 640 -13.44 10.11 -24.86
N GLU A 641 -13.49 10.41 -26.15
CA GLU A 641 -14.06 11.64 -26.68
C GLU A 641 -15.42 11.37 -27.37
N ILE A 642 -16.14 10.33 -26.93
CA ILE A 642 -17.30 9.82 -27.66
C ILE A 642 -18.46 10.81 -27.57
N THR A 643 -18.88 11.32 -28.73
CA THR A 643 -20.06 12.20 -28.86
C THR A 643 -21.30 11.44 -29.30
N PHE A 644 -21.10 10.34 -30.03
CA PHE A 644 -22.16 9.47 -30.56
C PHE A 644 -21.79 7.99 -30.38
N PHE A 645 -22.76 7.17 -29.96
CA PHE A 645 -22.58 5.73 -29.78
C PHE A 645 -23.63 4.95 -30.57
N HIS A 646 -23.20 3.91 -31.30
CA HIS A 646 -24.07 3.06 -32.13
C HIS A 646 -24.83 2.03 -31.28
N TRP A 647 -25.84 2.51 -30.53
CA TRP A 647 -26.57 1.69 -29.56
C TRP A 647 -27.17 0.41 -30.15
N LYS A 648 -27.75 0.44 -31.36
CA LYS A 648 -28.40 -0.75 -31.96
C LYS A 648 -27.43 -1.92 -32.15
N ASN A 649 -26.16 -1.66 -32.44
CA ASN A 649 -25.13 -2.67 -32.68
C ASN A 649 -24.68 -3.41 -31.41
N ILE A 650 -24.90 -2.83 -30.22
CA ILE A 650 -24.56 -3.50 -28.95
C ILE A 650 -25.37 -4.79 -28.76
N SER A 651 -26.56 -4.87 -29.37
CA SER A 651 -27.41 -6.07 -29.37
C SER A 651 -26.70 -7.29 -29.94
N SER A 652 -25.65 -7.09 -30.74
CA SER A 652 -24.83 -8.19 -31.26
C SER A 652 -23.96 -8.85 -30.17
N LEU A 653 -23.71 -8.18 -29.04
CA LEU A 653 -22.92 -8.70 -27.92
C LEU A 653 -23.82 -9.39 -26.88
N VAL A 654 -24.31 -10.56 -27.24
CA VAL A 654 -25.33 -11.31 -26.48
C VAL A 654 -24.92 -11.70 -25.05
N SER A 655 -23.61 -11.76 -24.78
CA SER A 655 -23.06 -12.14 -23.46
C SER A 655 -22.75 -10.93 -22.57
N LEU A 656 -23.01 -9.71 -23.03
CA LEU A 656 -22.59 -8.49 -22.35
C LEU A 656 -23.35 -8.30 -21.04
N THR A 657 -22.59 -8.10 -19.96
CA THR A 657 -23.10 -7.87 -18.61
C THR A 657 -22.84 -6.45 -18.12
N THR A 658 -21.75 -5.85 -18.60
CA THR A 658 -21.21 -4.57 -18.13
C THR A 658 -20.79 -3.72 -19.32
N LEU A 659 -21.30 -2.49 -19.39
CA LEU A 659 -20.84 -1.45 -20.32
C LEU A 659 -20.49 -0.18 -19.54
N ASP A 660 -19.25 0.27 -19.65
CA ASP A 660 -18.79 1.53 -19.05
C ASP A 660 -18.49 2.56 -20.15
N LEU A 661 -19.35 3.57 -20.24
CA LEU A 661 -19.24 4.74 -21.12
C LEU A 661 -19.02 6.03 -20.32
N SER A 662 -18.61 5.93 -19.05
CA SER A 662 -18.40 7.11 -18.21
C SER A 662 -17.29 8.02 -18.72
N HIS A 663 -17.34 9.30 -18.34
CA HIS A 663 -16.34 10.29 -18.72
C HIS A 663 -16.18 10.39 -20.25
N ASN A 664 -17.30 10.50 -20.97
CA ASN A 664 -17.37 10.78 -22.41
C ASN A 664 -18.20 12.05 -22.65
N PHE A 665 -18.49 12.39 -23.91
CA PHE A 665 -19.25 13.58 -24.30
C PHE A 665 -20.62 13.24 -24.89
N LEU A 666 -21.23 12.12 -24.49
CA LEU A 666 -22.56 11.73 -24.97
C LEU A 666 -23.60 12.77 -24.55
N THR A 667 -24.39 13.23 -25.53
CA THR A 667 -25.44 14.23 -25.31
C THR A 667 -26.84 13.65 -25.22
N PHE A 668 -27.10 12.51 -25.85
CA PHE A 668 -28.42 11.88 -25.90
C PHE A 668 -28.34 10.35 -25.82
N LEU A 669 -29.44 9.76 -25.33
CA LEU A 669 -29.69 8.32 -25.33
C LEU A 669 -30.58 7.92 -26.51
N PRO A 670 -30.58 6.64 -26.94
CA PRO A 670 -31.44 6.20 -28.03
C PRO A 670 -32.92 6.43 -27.67
N LYS A 671 -33.73 6.84 -28.65
CA LYS A 671 -35.18 7.06 -28.45
C LYS A 671 -35.96 5.76 -28.22
N GLU A 672 -35.48 4.68 -28.80
CA GLU A 672 -36.07 3.34 -28.67
C GLU A 672 -35.24 2.54 -27.65
N PRO A 673 -35.89 1.75 -26.78
CA PRO A 673 -35.18 0.82 -25.91
C PRO A 673 -34.28 -0.12 -26.71
N VAL A 674 -33.03 -0.25 -26.27
CA VAL A 674 -32.06 -1.16 -26.89
C VAL A 674 -31.89 -2.38 -26.01
N TYR A 675 -32.03 -3.55 -26.61
CA TYR A 675 -31.87 -4.82 -25.91
C TYR A 675 -30.39 -5.21 -25.83
N CYS A 676 -29.85 -5.24 -24.60
CA CYS A 676 -28.45 -5.59 -24.34
C CYS A 676 -28.25 -7.04 -23.83
N GLY A 677 -29.25 -7.90 -23.98
CA GLY A 677 -29.23 -9.27 -23.43
C GLY A 677 -29.84 -9.38 -22.02
N SER A 678 -30.26 -10.58 -21.64
CA SER A 678 -30.92 -10.86 -20.37
C SER A 678 -29.99 -10.78 -19.15
N ASN A 679 -28.68 -10.90 -19.37
CA ASN A 679 -27.66 -10.89 -18.32
C ASN A 679 -27.00 -9.51 -18.13
N PHE A 680 -27.52 -8.47 -18.79
CA PHE A 680 -27.01 -7.12 -18.67
C PHE A 680 -27.36 -6.52 -17.30
N THR A 681 -26.35 -6.16 -16.50
CA THR A 681 -26.53 -5.76 -15.09
C THR A 681 -25.95 -4.39 -14.77
N PHE A 682 -25.02 -3.87 -15.58
CA PHE A 682 -24.33 -2.63 -15.27
C PHE A 682 -24.13 -1.76 -16.51
N LEU A 683 -24.64 -0.52 -16.43
CA LEU A 683 -24.38 0.56 -17.37
C LEU A 683 -23.88 1.78 -16.60
N SER A 684 -22.71 2.28 -16.96
CA SER A 684 -22.18 3.52 -16.42
C SER A 684 -22.18 4.62 -17.48
N LEU A 685 -22.93 5.69 -17.22
CA LEU A 685 -22.98 6.91 -18.03
C LEU A 685 -22.52 8.14 -17.24
N LYS A 686 -21.90 7.91 -16.07
CA LYS A 686 -21.43 8.97 -15.18
C LYS A 686 -20.53 9.96 -15.94
N SER A 687 -20.66 11.25 -15.64
CA SER A 687 -19.81 12.30 -16.23
C SER A 687 -19.88 12.32 -17.77
N ASN A 688 -21.09 12.23 -18.31
CA ASN A 688 -21.43 12.60 -19.70
C ASN A 688 -22.26 13.90 -19.73
N ASN A 689 -22.58 14.39 -20.93
CA ASN A 689 -23.37 15.60 -21.16
C ASN A 689 -24.87 15.30 -21.44
N ILE A 690 -25.40 14.25 -20.84
CA ILE A 690 -26.78 13.79 -21.06
C ILE A 690 -27.74 14.72 -20.30
N TYR A 691 -28.59 15.45 -21.03
CA TYR A 691 -29.55 16.40 -20.47
C TYR A 691 -30.97 15.83 -20.31
N THR A 692 -31.31 14.74 -21.01
CA THR A 692 -32.60 14.03 -20.86
C THR A 692 -32.41 12.52 -20.74
N LEU A 693 -33.17 11.91 -19.82
CA LEU A 693 -33.42 10.47 -19.80
C LEU A 693 -34.75 10.29 -20.53
N ASN A 694 -34.70 9.81 -21.78
CA ASN A 694 -35.89 9.58 -22.60
C ASN A 694 -36.73 8.43 -22.05
#